data_AF-A0A409VZI4-F1
#
_entry.id   AF-A0A409VZI4-F1
#
_cell.length_a   1.000
_cell.length_b   1.000
_cell.length_c   1.000
_cell.angle_alpha   90.00
_cell.angle_beta   90.00
_cell.angle_gamma   90.00
#
_symmetry.space_group_name_H-M   'P 1'
#
loop_
_entity.id
_entity.type
_entity.pdbx_description
1 polymer ?
#
loop_
_entity_poly.entity_id
_entity_poly.type
_entity_poly.pdbx_seq_one_letter_code
_entity_poly.pdbx_strand_id
1 'polypeptide(L)'
;MSPILTIEGRRALDDLTQQAAKRNIPGFIYGASSVEGELYFTSGGHRTVHDPTSGEVDPDTMLWICSMTKLVTHVAALQLVERGVLSVDTPVSEYFSEFEDPIVLDDFASHASTFTRSQTVIRVGHLMTYTSGLKYSERTFNGVARIDAPYTNTYRDDEDNVRTFFKLVKGPYPSLPLKFEPGTDFAYGWNSDVLGFIIEKVTGQTLEQFFQENIFQPLDMKASFYLTPELRANYMHLSRRAAADRQLEPWKGEILILEQDPEKVKNCRLGGVGLYTSPREYLKLLRHILQIYKGCAERPILKHETVQSMFRPSLSEKGAKSVELFTNRPHCQWSNACALCTADWAEGRKRGSVFWSGWAGTYFHIDPETSIAAVFGTQVYPTRDVEVLQTVAQFERVLYDGCIPPITLVTRKTKTSAMPVTLTKEGRRALDEVAGLAAEGTMPPFVYGATSIDEEIYFTSNGFKVFDDPTSGRVGPDTTFWVCSQTKMIGHLAALQLIERGHLNYNTPVSEFFPAFRNAIVINDITDRLSGFRPAKTQVTIKHLLNFSSGLAYPTEYFPREVQGFPLPEAYTFAYSTVEDAHERFFGFVKGIFPEIPLVFEPGTSYAYGWGSDILGFIVEKISGQSLEEYCQENIFKPLDIKATFRIKNESELVQMSYRRADGQLERLTDQVPIIERVKPEEMKIHLAGVGVYTSLRDYLKLLRHLLQIYAGTAINPIAKREAVLSMFEPALSQEGASALEMFLNHPHCQWSSALGVCSADWAEGRKRGSAFWLGWANTHYHMDPKTGIAAVYGTQINPFMDPEVTNTFARFERALYDGLA
;
A
#
# COMPACT_ATOMS: atom_id res chain seq x y z
N MET A 1 9.11 4.30 0.81
CA MET A 1 8.00 3.45 1.31
C MET A 1 6.71 4.18 1.04
N SER A 2 5.71 3.43 0.58
CA SER A 2 4.35 3.93 0.38
C SER A 2 3.52 3.80 1.65
N PRO A 3 2.53 4.68 1.88
CA PRO A 3 1.49 4.47 2.89
C PRO A 3 0.70 3.20 2.56
N ILE A 4 0.21 2.53 3.61
CA ILE A 4 -0.69 1.38 3.48
C ILE A 4 -2.04 1.77 4.06
N LEU A 5 -3.09 1.68 3.25
CA LEU A 5 -4.46 1.82 3.73
C LEU A 5 -4.86 0.55 4.48
N THR A 6 -5.12 0.68 5.78
CA THR A 6 -5.51 -0.45 6.64
C THR A 6 -6.91 -0.97 6.29
N ILE A 7 -7.24 -2.19 6.75
CA ILE A 7 -8.59 -2.74 6.59
C ILE A 7 -9.61 -1.86 7.32
N GLU A 8 -9.29 -1.40 8.52
CA GLU A 8 -10.12 -0.48 9.29
C GLU A 8 -10.26 0.87 8.58
N GLY A 9 -9.19 1.40 8.00
CA GLY A 9 -9.20 2.61 7.18
C GLY A 9 -10.06 2.47 5.93
N ARG A 10 -9.97 1.35 5.21
CA ARG A 10 -10.83 1.05 4.06
C ARG A 10 -12.30 0.96 4.48
N ARG A 11 -12.61 0.23 5.56
CA ARG A 11 -13.97 0.17 6.10
C ARG A 11 -14.50 1.56 6.49
N ALA A 12 -13.67 2.38 7.13
CA ALA A 12 -14.05 3.74 7.49
C ALA A 12 -14.33 4.63 6.26
N LEU A 13 -13.57 4.45 5.17
CA LEU A 13 -13.83 5.12 3.89
C LEU A 13 -15.11 4.60 3.21
N ASP A 14 -15.38 3.29 3.28
CA ASP A 14 -16.61 2.69 2.77
C ASP A 14 -17.83 3.20 3.58
N ASP A 15 -17.72 3.28 4.90
CA ASP A 15 -18.74 3.84 5.78
C ASP A 15 -18.96 5.33 5.48
N LEU A 16 -17.88 6.09 5.27
CA LEU A 16 -17.95 7.50 4.86
C LEU A 16 -18.68 7.64 3.52
N THR A 17 -18.47 6.71 2.58
CA THR A 17 -19.15 6.70 1.28
C THR A 17 -20.65 6.49 1.46
N GLN A 18 -21.05 5.52 2.28
CA GLN A 18 -22.47 5.28 2.59
C GLN A 18 -23.10 6.47 3.32
N GLN A 19 -22.36 7.14 4.19
CA GLN A 19 -22.82 8.36 4.86
C GLN A 19 -22.93 9.53 3.90
N ALA A 20 -21.96 9.70 2.99
CA ALA A 20 -21.95 10.74 1.98
C ALA A 20 -23.11 10.57 0.98
N ALA A 21 -23.50 9.34 0.64
CA ALA A 21 -24.71 9.07 -0.14
C ALA A 21 -26.02 9.48 0.58
N LYS A 22 -26.01 9.55 1.92
CA LYS A 22 -27.12 10.07 2.73
C LYS A 22 -27.01 11.58 2.98
N ARG A 23 -25.85 12.17 2.73
CA ARG A 23 -25.65 13.63 2.77
C ARG A 23 -26.25 14.23 1.50
N ASN A 24 -26.73 15.46 1.61
CA ASN A 24 -27.32 16.19 0.50
C ASN A 24 -26.22 16.75 -0.43
N ILE A 25 -25.35 15.89 -0.99
CA ILE A 25 -24.33 16.24 -2.01
C ILE A 25 -24.68 15.57 -3.35
N PRO A 26 -24.26 16.14 -4.50
CA PRO A 26 -24.43 15.47 -5.78
C PRO A 26 -23.61 14.19 -5.85
N GLY A 27 -23.67 13.50 -6.99
CA GLY A 27 -22.76 12.39 -7.26
C GLY A 27 -21.30 12.75 -6.94
N PHE A 28 -20.56 11.82 -6.36
CA PHE A 28 -19.21 12.08 -5.85
C PHE A 28 -18.27 10.91 -6.10
N ILE A 29 -16.98 11.20 -6.12
CA ILE A 29 -15.90 10.24 -6.32
C ILE A 29 -14.79 10.55 -5.31
N TYR A 30 -14.32 9.53 -4.58
CA TYR A 30 -13.07 9.59 -3.82
C TYR A 30 -12.01 8.75 -4.54
N GLY A 31 -10.79 9.27 -4.65
CA GLY A 31 -9.63 8.54 -5.15
C GLY A 31 -8.38 8.85 -4.36
N ALA A 32 -7.59 7.83 -4.04
CA ALA A 32 -6.30 7.98 -3.37
C ALA A 32 -5.29 6.94 -3.90
N SER A 33 -4.03 7.35 -4.00
CA SER A 33 -2.93 6.52 -4.50
C SER A 33 -1.65 6.82 -3.74
N SER A 34 -0.80 5.80 -3.59
CA SER A 34 0.60 5.94 -3.20
C SER A 34 1.50 6.01 -4.44
N VAL A 35 2.82 6.08 -4.24
CA VAL A 35 3.78 5.94 -5.36
C VAL A 35 3.76 4.55 -5.99
N GLU A 36 3.32 3.52 -5.27
CA GLU A 36 3.28 2.14 -5.78
C GLU A 36 1.97 1.83 -6.52
N GLY A 37 0.84 2.39 -6.08
CA GLY A 37 -0.44 1.95 -6.61
C GLY A 37 -1.64 2.68 -6.03
N GLU A 38 -2.81 2.31 -6.55
CA GLU A 38 -4.10 2.76 -6.02
C GLU A 38 -4.25 2.31 -4.56
N LEU A 39 -4.59 3.25 -3.68
CA LEU A 39 -4.94 2.94 -2.28
C LEU A 39 -6.45 2.70 -2.18
N TYR A 40 -7.24 3.55 -2.82
CA TYR A 40 -8.69 3.53 -2.68
C TYR A 40 -9.38 4.25 -3.84
N PHE A 41 -10.49 3.69 -4.31
CA PHE A 41 -11.50 4.41 -5.09
C PHE A 41 -12.90 3.97 -4.66
N THR A 42 -13.80 4.93 -4.66
CA THR A 42 -15.23 4.69 -4.52
C THR A 42 -16.00 5.87 -5.09
N SER A 43 -17.29 5.69 -5.27
CA SER A 43 -18.19 6.71 -5.77
C SER A 43 -19.60 6.47 -5.25
N GLY A 44 -20.46 7.46 -5.40
CA GLY A 44 -21.87 7.33 -5.06
C GLY A 44 -22.72 8.41 -5.71
N GLY A 45 -24.00 8.11 -5.88
CA GLY A 45 -24.99 9.01 -6.47
C GLY A 45 -25.04 8.94 -8.00
N HIS A 46 -26.04 9.61 -8.55
CA HIS A 46 -26.30 9.63 -9.99
C HIS A 46 -25.63 10.82 -10.69
N ARG A 47 -25.41 10.70 -12.01
CA ARG A 47 -24.76 11.74 -12.84
C ARG A 47 -25.57 13.03 -12.93
N THR A 48 -26.88 12.94 -12.75
CA THR A 48 -27.80 14.06 -12.57
C THR A 48 -28.58 13.86 -11.27
N VAL A 49 -28.57 14.86 -10.39
CA VAL A 49 -29.32 14.80 -9.13
C VAL A 49 -30.80 14.55 -9.38
N HIS A 50 -31.42 13.70 -8.56
CA HIS A 50 -32.83 13.31 -8.66
C HIS A 50 -33.25 12.60 -9.96
N ASP A 51 -32.28 12.14 -10.78
CA ASP A 51 -32.54 11.36 -11.98
C ASP A 51 -31.74 10.05 -11.98
N PRO A 52 -32.32 8.94 -11.47
CA PRO A 52 -31.68 7.63 -11.50
C PRO A 52 -31.44 7.09 -12.92
N THR A 53 -32.14 7.62 -13.94
CA THR A 53 -31.96 7.18 -15.33
C THR A 53 -30.72 7.78 -15.99
N SER A 54 -30.10 8.80 -15.36
CA SER A 54 -28.85 9.42 -15.81
C SER A 54 -27.61 8.52 -15.66
N GLY A 55 -27.73 7.39 -14.95
CA GLY A 55 -26.64 6.47 -14.66
C GLY A 55 -25.90 6.80 -13.36
N GLU A 56 -25.24 5.80 -12.80
CA GLU A 56 -24.42 5.95 -11.59
C GLU A 56 -23.11 6.68 -11.88
N VAL A 57 -22.62 7.41 -10.88
CA VAL A 57 -21.26 7.94 -10.90
C VAL A 57 -20.28 6.83 -10.53
N ASP A 58 -19.23 6.71 -11.32
CA ASP A 58 -18.10 5.79 -11.15
C ASP A 58 -16.77 6.56 -11.23
N PRO A 59 -15.63 5.95 -10.87
CA PRO A 59 -14.32 6.60 -10.94
C PRO A 59 -13.91 7.12 -12.33
N ASP A 60 -14.53 6.60 -13.39
CA ASP A 60 -14.27 6.92 -14.80
C ASP A 60 -15.23 7.97 -15.37
N THR A 61 -16.19 8.41 -14.55
CA THR A 61 -17.17 9.45 -14.90
C THR A 61 -16.45 10.76 -15.19
N MET A 62 -16.77 11.34 -16.36
CA MET A 62 -16.14 12.53 -16.89
C MET A 62 -16.62 13.77 -16.15
N LEU A 63 -15.67 14.58 -15.67
CA LEU A 63 -15.95 15.81 -14.95
C LEU A 63 -15.37 17.01 -15.70
N TRP A 64 -16.03 18.16 -15.59
CA TRP A 64 -15.39 19.44 -15.90
C TRP A 64 -14.50 19.83 -14.71
N ILE A 65 -13.19 19.63 -14.85
CA ILE A 65 -12.25 19.77 -13.72
C ILE A 65 -11.86 21.21 -13.42
N CYS A 66 -12.37 22.16 -14.20
CA CYS A 66 -12.23 23.60 -13.98
C CYS A 66 -10.75 23.99 -13.69
N SER A 67 -10.50 24.66 -12.57
CA SER A 67 -9.19 25.17 -12.19
C SER A 67 -8.11 24.11 -11.93
N MET A 68 -8.46 22.82 -11.89
CA MET A 68 -7.46 21.74 -11.90
C MET A 68 -6.70 21.66 -13.24
N THR A 69 -7.22 22.25 -14.32
CA THR A 69 -6.51 22.42 -15.60
C THR A 69 -5.18 23.16 -15.43
N LYS A 70 -5.10 24.08 -14.47
CA LYS A 70 -3.94 24.93 -14.24
C LYS A 70 -2.67 24.12 -13.97
N LEU A 71 -2.78 23.02 -13.22
CA LEU A 71 -1.65 22.12 -12.96
C LEU A 71 -1.10 21.54 -14.26
N VAL A 72 -1.97 21.08 -15.16
CA VAL A 72 -1.58 20.50 -16.45
C VAL A 72 -0.86 21.54 -17.32
N THR A 73 -1.39 22.77 -17.38
CA THR A 73 -0.75 23.86 -18.13
C THR A 73 0.62 24.23 -17.58
N HIS A 74 0.80 24.19 -16.26
CA HIS A 74 2.11 24.48 -15.67
C HIS A 74 3.10 23.34 -15.88
N VAL A 75 2.66 22.08 -15.85
CA VAL A 75 3.51 20.94 -16.23
C VAL A 75 3.99 21.11 -17.68
N ALA A 76 3.11 21.48 -18.61
CA ALA A 76 3.48 21.75 -20.00
C ALA A 76 4.47 22.91 -20.14
N ALA A 77 4.26 24.02 -19.42
CA ALA A 77 5.19 25.14 -19.42
C ALA A 77 6.56 24.75 -18.86
N LEU A 78 6.60 23.96 -17.77
CA LEU A 78 7.84 23.45 -17.18
C LEU A 78 8.58 22.52 -18.16
N GLN A 79 7.88 21.70 -18.96
CA GLN A 79 8.51 20.90 -20.02
C GLN A 79 9.21 21.78 -21.05
N LEU A 80 8.60 22.89 -21.45
CA LEU A 80 9.22 23.84 -22.38
C LEU A 80 10.40 24.60 -21.76
N VAL A 81 10.33 24.89 -20.46
CA VAL A 81 11.45 25.46 -19.70
C VAL A 81 12.64 24.48 -19.65
N GLU A 82 12.39 23.20 -19.38
CA GLU A 82 13.45 22.18 -19.39
C GLU A 82 14.12 21.98 -20.76
N ARG A 83 13.34 22.17 -21.84
CA ARG A 83 13.82 22.10 -23.23
C ARG A 83 14.53 23.39 -23.67
N GLY A 84 14.53 24.44 -22.85
CA GLY A 84 15.08 25.75 -23.19
C GLY A 84 14.28 26.51 -24.26
N VAL A 85 13.05 26.07 -24.56
CA VAL A 85 12.14 26.73 -25.53
C VAL A 85 11.44 27.92 -24.89
N LEU A 86 11.16 27.83 -23.59
CA LEU A 86 10.56 28.89 -22.78
C LEU A 86 11.53 29.29 -21.66
N SER A 87 11.62 30.57 -21.33
CA SER A 87 12.34 31.03 -20.14
C SER A 87 11.38 31.74 -19.19
N VAL A 88 11.55 31.49 -17.89
CA VAL A 88 10.80 32.19 -16.84
C VAL A 88 11.09 33.70 -16.82
N ASP A 89 12.24 34.10 -17.35
CA ASP A 89 12.64 35.49 -17.42
C ASP A 89 12.11 36.21 -18.66
N THR A 90 11.57 35.50 -19.66
CA THR A 90 11.09 36.16 -20.88
C THR A 90 9.93 37.11 -20.59
N PRO A 91 10.00 38.39 -21.02
CA PRO A 91 8.86 39.30 -21.00
C PRO A 91 7.65 38.73 -21.76
N VAL A 92 6.46 38.80 -21.16
CA VAL A 92 5.23 38.33 -21.81
C VAL A 92 4.89 39.18 -23.05
N SER A 93 5.34 40.43 -23.08
CA SER A 93 5.19 41.35 -24.22
C SER A 93 5.89 40.87 -25.49
N GLU A 94 6.90 40.00 -25.40
CA GLU A 94 7.51 39.38 -26.59
C GLU A 94 6.55 38.40 -27.29
N TYR A 95 5.56 37.88 -26.55
CA TYR A 95 4.52 37.00 -27.07
C TYR A 95 3.24 37.76 -27.39
N PHE A 96 2.82 38.72 -26.57
CA PHE A 96 1.54 39.42 -26.73
C PHE A 96 1.71 40.92 -26.44
N SER A 97 1.52 41.76 -27.46
CA SER A 97 1.75 43.21 -27.34
C SER A 97 0.80 43.90 -26.36
N GLU A 98 -0.31 43.26 -25.99
CA GLU A 98 -1.21 43.71 -24.92
C GLU A 98 -0.50 43.87 -23.56
N PHE A 99 0.68 43.25 -23.38
CA PHE A 99 1.49 43.30 -22.17
C PHE A 99 2.61 44.35 -22.19
N GLU A 100 2.74 45.17 -23.24
CA GLU A 100 3.81 46.19 -23.32
C GLU A 100 3.68 47.25 -22.21
N ASP A 101 2.47 47.80 -22.02
CA ASP A 101 2.22 48.94 -21.15
C ASP A 101 1.05 48.70 -20.17
N PRO A 102 1.11 47.66 -19.31
CA PRO A 102 0.01 47.39 -18.38
C PRO A 102 -0.12 48.50 -17.34
N ILE A 103 -1.32 48.64 -16.77
CA ILE A 103 -1.63 49.64 -15.75
C ILE A 103 -1.96 48.97 -14.43
N VAL A 104 -1.59 49.58 -13.31
CA VAL A 104 -1.97 49.16 -11.96
C VAL A 104 -3.14 50.02 -11.52
N LEU A 105 -4.25 49.38 -11.12
CA LEU A 105 -5.44 50.08 -10.61
C LEU A 105 -5.28 50.37 -9.11
N ASP A 106 -5.66 51.57 -8.68
CA ASP A 106 -5.66 51.95 -7.25
C ASP A 106 -6.72 51.18 -6.45
N ASP A 107 -7.88 50.91 -7.06
CA ASP A 107 -8.98 50.13 -6.48
C ASP A 107 -9.57 49.16 -7.52
N PHE A 108 -9.17 47.90 -7.44
CA PHE A 108 -9.67 46.86 -8.33
C PHE A 108 -11.16 46.50 -8.12
N ALA A 109 -11.80 46.97 -7.04
CA ALA A 109 -13.23 46.76 -6.79
C ALA A 109 -14.12 47.84 -7.45
N SER A 110 -13.54 48.98 -7.84
CA SER A 110 -14.27 50.09 -8.46
C SER A 110 -14.19 50.07 -9.99
N HIS A 111 -15.33 50.32 -10.64
CA HIS A 111 -15.40 50.48 -12.10
C HIS A 111 -14.91 51.86 -12.57
N ALA A 112 -14.60 52.76 -11.64
CA ALA A 112 -14.09 54.12 -11.90
C ALA A 112 -12.74 54.35 -11.19
N SER A 113 -11.92 53.31 -11.06
CA SER A 113 -10.60 53.41 -10.44
C SER A 113 -9.66 54.30 -11.25
N THR A 114 -8.91 55.14 -10.55
CA THR A 114 -7.67 55.72 -11.08
C THR A 114 -6.61 54.65 -11.25
N PHE A 115 -5.59 54.94 -12.06
CA PHE A 115 -4.54 53.99 -12.41
C PHE A 115 -3.21 54.67 -12.68
N THR A 116 -2.13 53.90 -12.50
CA THR A 116 -0.77 54.28 -12.89
C THR A 116 -0.18 53.27 -13.86
N ARG A 117 0.80 53.67 -14.68
CA ARG A 117 1.53 52.72 -15.54
C ARG A 117 2.39 51.80 -14.67
N SER A 118 2.35 50.50 -14.95
CA SER A 118 3.23 49.51 -14.31
C SER A 118 4.69 49.87 -14.55
N GLN A 119 5.50 49.87 -13.49
CA GLN A 119 6.95 50.09 -13.60
C GLN A 119 7.70 48.77 -13.82
N THR A 120 7.05 47.65 -13.58
CA THR A 120 7.64 46.31 -13.72
C THR A 120 7.12 45.60 -14.96
N VAL A 121 8.03 44.98 -15.72
CA VAL A 121 7.71 44.14 -16.87
C VAL A 121 7.15 42.80 -16.38
N ILE A 122 6.03 42.36 -16.95
CA ILE A 122 5.47 41.04 -16.67
C ILE A 122 6.33 39.97 -17.38
N ARG A 123 6.88 39.02 -16.63
CA ARG A 123 7.65 37.89 -17.14
C ARG A 123 6.86 36.59 -17.02
N VAL A 124 7.23 35.56 -17.77
CA VAL A 124 6.62 34.22 -17.70
C VAL A 124 6.60 33.68 -16.26
N GLY A 125 7.67 33.88 -15.49
CA GLY A 125 7.76 33.49 -14.08
C GLY A 125 6.70 34.16 -13.19
N HIS A 126 6.27 35.38 -13.52
CA HIS A 126 5.18 36.04 -12.81
C HIS A 126 3.83 35.34 -13.07
N LEU A 127 3.62 34.82 -14.28
CA LEU A 127 2.43 34.01 -14.60
C LEU A 127 2.46 32.69 -13.81
N MET A 128 3.61 31.99 -13.81
CA MET A 128 3.74 30.67 -13.16
C MET A 128 3.50 30.72 -11.64
N THR A 129 3.78 31.87 -11.01
CA THR A 129 3.65 32.08 -9.56
C THR A 129 2.43 32.93 -9.18
N TYR A 130 1.58 33.32 -10.14
CA TYR A 130 0.40 34.18 -9.91
C TYR A 130 0.73 35.55 -9.27
N THR A 131 1.91 36.06 -9.62
CA THR A 131 2.43 37.37 -9.19
C THR A 131 2.40 38.39 -10.32
N SER A 132 1.75 38.13 -11.45
CA SER A 132 1.66 39.08 -12.58
C SER A 132 0.79 40.31 -12.30
N GLY A 133 -0.06 40.26 -11.27
CA GLY A 133 -1.09 41.25 -11.01
C GLY A 133 -2.40 41.02 -11.78
N LEU A 134 -2.44 40.09 -12.75
CA LEU A 134 -3.68 39.69 -13.41
C LEU A 134 -4.63 39.04 -12.40
N LYS A 135 -5.90 39.47 -12.42
CA LYS A 135 -6.94 38.99 -11.51
C LYS A 135 -8.26 38.77 -12.27
N TYR A 136 -9.04 37.79 -11.81
CA TYR A 136 -10.46 37.70 -12.19
C TYR A 136 -11.24 38.93 -11.70
N SER A 137 -12.33 39.26 -12.39
CA SER A 137 -13.24 40.29 -11.96
C SER A 137 -14.10 39.79 -10.78
N GLU A 138 -14.21 40.54 -9.69
CA GLU A 138 -15.03 40.17 -8.54
C GLU A 138 -16.51 40.52 -8.79
N ARG A 139 -17.10 39.96 -9.86
CA ARG A 139 -18.50 40.25 -10.23
C ARG A 139 -19.46 39.34 -9.50
N THR A 140 -19.89 39.76 -8.31
CA THR A 140 -21.16 39.34 -7.72
C THR A 140 -22.30 40.18 -8.29
N PHE A 141 -23.31 39.57 -8.89
CA PHE A 141 -24.56 40.24 -9.29
C PHE A 141 -25.70 39.64 -8.47
N ASN A 142 -26.45 40.46 -7.73
CA ASN A 142 -27.49 40.01 -6.79
C ASN A 142 -27.04 38.95 -5.77
N GLY A 143 -25.81 39.07 -5.25
CA GLY A 143 -25.25 38.11 -4.29
C GLY A 143 -24.82 36.76 -4.91
N VAL A 144 -24.80 36.66 -6.24
CA VAL A 144 -24.50 35.44 -6.99
C VAL A 144 -23.21 35.62 -7.78
N ALA A 145 -22.22 34.76 -7.55
CA ALA A 145 -20.95 34.77 -8.30
C ALA A 145 -21.20 34.32 -9.75
N ARG A 146 -20.87 35.19 -10.72
CA ARG A 146 -20.86 34.83 -12.15
C ARG A 146 -19.47 34.38 -12.57
N ILE A 147 -19.42 33.52 -13.59
CA ILE A 147 -18.17 33.24 -14.30
C ILE A 147 -17.90 34.43 -15.24
N ASP A 148 -16.65 34.87 -15.27
CA ASP A 148 -16.21 36.04 -16.01
C ASP A 148 -16.38 35.88 -17.53
N ALA A 149 -16.63 37.00 -18.22
CA ALA A 149 -16.91 37.03 -19.66
C ALA A 149 -15.85 36.32 -20.53
N PRO A 150 -14.53 36.43 -20.29
CA PRO A 150 -13.54 35.65 -21.04
C PRO A 150 -13.72 34.12 -20.98
N TYR A 151 -14.43 33.58 -19.99
CA TYR A 151 -14.75 32.15 -19.92
C TYR A 151 -16.14 31.81 -20.46
N THR A 152 -17.09 32.75 -20.48
CA THR A 152 -18.45 32.49 -20.98
C THR A 152 -18.67 32.96 -22.41
N ASN A 153 -17.68 33.63 -23.02
CA ASN A 153 -17.77 34.12 -24.39
C ASN A 153 -17.65 32.96 -25.38
N THR A 154 -18.46 33.00 -26.45
CA THR A 154 -18.32 32.08 -27.57
C THR A 154 -17.27 32.61 -28.55
N TYR A 155 -16.15 31.90 -28.66
CA TYR A 155 -15.06 32.19 -29.59
C TYR A 155 -15.39 31.68 -31.00
N ARG A 156 -15.06 32.45 -32.05
CA ARG A 156 -15.51 32.24 -33.43
C ARG A 156 -14.34 31.97 -34.38
N ASP A 157 -14.56 31.17 -35.43
CA ASP A 157 -13.52 30.73 -36.37
C ASP A 157 -12.85 31.89 -37.15
N ASP A 158 -13.59 32.99 -37.40
CA ASP A 158 -13.14 34.14 -38.19
C ASP A 158 -12.47 35.26 -37.36
N GLU A 159 -12.35 35.07 -36.05
CA GLU A 159 -11.79 36.04 -35.11
C GLU A 159 -10.44 35.59 -34.53
N ASP A 160 -9.56 36.55 -34.23
CA ASP A 160 -8.40 36.31 -33.37
C ASP A 160 -8.89 36.16 -31.92
N ASN A 161 -9.18 34.91 -31.53
CA ASN A 161 -9.81 34.61 -30.26
C ASN A 161 -8.94 34.91 -29.04
N VAL A 162 -7.62 34.82 -29.17
CA VAL A 162 -6.68 35.22 -28.11
C VAL A 162 -6.73 36.72 -27.91
N ARG A 163 -6.75 37.49 -29.00
CA ARG A 163 -6.95 38.95 -28.94
C ARG A 163 -8.33 39.33 -28.39
N THR A 164 -9.38 38.59 -28.74
CA THR A 164 -10.72 38.77 -28.17
C THR A 164 -10.71 38.50 -26.66
N PHE A 165 -10.03 37.44 -26.20
CA PHE A 165 -9.83 37.18 -24.77
C PHE A 165 -9.16 38.38 -24.07
N PHE A 166 -8.04 38.88 -24.60
CA PHE A 166 -7.37 40.05 -24.00
C PHE A 166 -8.20 41.31 -24.02
N LYS A 167 -8.99 41.54 -25.08
CA LYS A 167 -9.96 42.64 -25.14
C LYS A 167 -10.99 42.56 -24.01
N LEU A 168 -11.49 41.35 -23.71
CA LEU A 168 -12.43 41.13 -22.61
C LEU A 168 -11.77 41.32 -21.23
N VAL A 169 -10.54 40.83 -21.05
CA VAL A 169 -9.75 41.03 -19.81
C VAL A 169 -9.44 42.51 -19.58
N LYS A 170 -9.08 43.23 -20.65
CA LYS A 170 -8.82 44.67 -20.60
C LYS A 170 -10.07 45.47 -20.23
N GLY A 171 -11.24 45.05 -20.72
CA GLY A 171 -12.50 45.75 -20.47
C GLY A 171 -12.44 47.23 -20.94
N PRO A 172 -12.92 48.19 -20.13
CA PRO A 172 -12.96 49.60 -20.50
C PRO A 172 -11.61 50.32 -20.37
N TYR A 173 -10.58 49.66 -19.84
CA TYR A 173 -9.31 50.30 -19.51
C TYR A 173 -8.45 50.55 -20.76
N PRO A 174 -7.56 51.57 -20.73
CA PRO A 174 -6.69 51.88 -21.87
C PRO A 174 -5.68 50.77 -22.17
N SER A 175 -5.26 50.00 -21.15
CA SER A 175 -4.34 48.87 -21.25
C SER A 175 -4.71 47.80 -20.22
N LEU A 176 -4.00 46.65 -20.23
CA LEU A 176 -4.27 45.53 -19.32
C LEU A 176 -4.22 45.98 -17.85
N PRO A 177 -5.33 45.85 -17.09
CA PRO A 177 -5.39 46.24 -15.69
C PRO A 177 -4.78 45.16 -14.78
N LEU A 178 -3.92 45.60 -13.87
CA LEU A 178 -3.28 44.80 -12.82
C LEU A 178 -3.76 45.25 -11.45
N LYS A 179 -3.84 44.32 -10.50
CA LYS A 179 -4.14 44.63 -9.09
C LYS A 179 -2.95 45.23 -8.35
N PHE A 180 -1.73 44.93 -8.79
CA PHE A 180 -0.48 45.39 -8.16
C PHE A 180 0.68 45.28 -9.15
N GLU A 181 1.82 45.89 -8.81
CA GLU A 181 3.07 45.77 -9.55
C GLU A 181 3.55 44.31 -9.62
N PRO A 182 3.85 43.77 -10.81
CA PRO A 182 4.31 42.39 -10.98
C PRO A 182 5.41 41.99 -9.98
N GLY A 183 5.28 40.82 -9.38
CA GLY A 183 6.20 40.27 -8.38
C GLY A 183 5.97 40.73 -6.93
N THR A 184 5.08 41.71 -6.67
CA THR A 184 4.95 42.30 -5.33
C THR A 184 3.93 41.62 -4.41
N ASP A 185 2.95 40.89 -4.96
CA ASP A 185 1.85 40.28 -4.21
C ASP A 185 1.23 39.11 -5.01
N PHE A 186 0.14 38.51 -4.53
CA PHE A 186 -0.59 37.42 -5.18
C PHE A 186 -1.99 37.82 -5.63
N ALA A 187 -2.37 37.44 -6.85
CA ALA A 187 -3.73 37.55 -7.38
C ALA A 187 -4.14 36.31 -8.16
N TYR A 188 -5.28 35.72 -7.79
CA TYR A 188 -5.87 34.63 -8.54
C TYR A 188 -6.58 35.17 -9.79
N GLY A 189 -6.16 34.70 -10.97
CA GLY A 189 -6.58 35.27 -12.26
C GLY A 189 -6.13 34.49 -13.48
N TRP A 190 -6.06 35.18 -14.60
CA TRP A 190 -5.87 34.67 -15.97
C TRP A 190 -4.50 34.08 -16.29
N ASN A 191 -3.61 33.96 -15.30
CA ASN A 191 -2.21 33.58 -15.49
C ASN A 191 -2.03 32.28 -16.29
N SER A 192 -2.79 31.23 -15.96
CA SER A 192 -2.72 29.94 -16.66
C SER A 192 -3.26 29.99 -18.08
N ASP A 193 -4.25 30.83 -18.37
CA ASP A 193 -4.78 30.97 -19.74
C ASP A 193 -3.72 31.61 -20.64
N VAL A 194 -3.11 32.70 -20.15
CA VAL A 194 -2.00 33.36 -20.84
C VAL A 194 -0.84 32.40 -21.06
N LEU A 195 -0.48 31.60 -20.04
CA LEU A 195 0.55 30.58 -20.16
C LEU A 195 0.21 29.53 -21.22
N GLY A 196 -1.07 29.13 -21.32
CA GLY A 196 -1.58 28.27 -22.38
C GLY A 196 -1.40 28.88 -23.77
N PHE A 197 -1.73 30.15 -23.96
CA PHE A 197 -1.54 30.84 -25.23
C PHE A 197 -0.05 31.01 -25.59
N ILE A 198 0.82 31.22 -24.60
CA ILE A 198 2.27 31.22 -24.81
C ILE A 198 2.73 29.84 -25.31
N ILE A 199 2.27 28.75 -24.69
CA ILE A 199 2.59 27.38 -25.14
C ILE A 199 2.18 27.18 -26.59
N GLU A 200 0.95 27.55 -26.98
CA GLU A 200 0.51 27.43 -28.37
C GLU A 200 1.39 28.25 -29.33
N LYS A 201 1.73 29.49 -28.92
CA LYS A 201 2.54 30.41 -29.74
C LYS A 201 3.97 29.93 -29.95
N VAL A 202 4.64 29.41 -28.92
CA VAL A 202 6.04 28.99 -29.01
C VAL A 202 6.21 27.59 -29.63
N THR A 203 5.19 26.74 -29.55
CA THR A 203 5.24 25.38 -30.11
C THR A 203 4.66 25.29 -31.51
N GLY A 204 3.75 26.21 -31.88
CA GLY A 204 2.93 26.12 -33.08
C GLY A 204 1.87 25.02 -33.02
N GLN A 205 1.77 24.29 -31.90
CA GLN A 205 0.75 23.29 -31.66
C GLN A 205 -0.45 23.91 -30.94
N THR A 206 -1.62 23.31 -31.10
CA THR A 206 -2.75 23.61 -30.22
C THR A 206 -2.48 23.09 -28.80
N LEU A 207 -3.09 23.70 -27.78
CA LEU A 207 -2.90 23.28 -26.40
C LEU A 207 -3.39 21.84 -26.17
N GLU A 208 -4.46 21.44 -26.89
CA GLU A 208 -4.93 20.05 -26.95
C GLU A 208 -3.82 19.13 -27.46
N GLN A 209 -3.26 19.39 -28.65
CA GLN A 209 -2.22 18.55 -29.25
C GLN A 209 -1.01 18.43 -28.32
N PHE A 210 -0.53 19.55 -27.79
CA PHE A 210 0.63 19.55 -26.91
C PHE A 210 0.38 18.72 -25.65
N PHE A 211 -0.80 18.85 -25.02
CA PHE A 211 -1.14 18.08 -23.82
C PHE A 211 -1.29 16.59 -24.14
N GLN A 212 -1.93 16.24 -25.26
CA GLN A 212 -2.04 14.85 -25.70
C GLN A 212 -0.64 14.21 -25.86
N GLU A 213 0.23 14.83 -26.64
CA GLU A 213 1.55 14.28 -26.98
C GLU A 213 2.51 14.23 -25.79
N ASN A 214 2.50 15.25 -24.93
CA ASN A 214 3.56 15.44 -23.93
C ASN A 214 3.15 15.08 -22.50
N ILE A 215 1.86 14.89 -22.23
CA ILE A 215 1.36 14.58 -20.87
C ILE A 215 0.41 13.39 -20.90
N PHE A 216 -0.66 13.45 -21.70
CA PHE A 216 -1.74 12.47 -21.59
C PHE A 216 -1.37 11.12 -22.18
N GLN A 217 -0.87 11.06 -23.43
CA GLN A 217 -0.44 9.79 -24.03
C GLN A 217 0.71 9.12 -23.24
N PRO A 218 1.75 9.84 -22.77
CA PRO A 218 2.79 9.26 -21.92
C PRO A 218 2.28 8.64 -20.62
N LEU A 219 1.17 9.14 -20.09
CA LEU A 219 0.56 8.67 -18.85
C LEU A 219 -0.68 7.79 -19.05
N ASP A 220 -0.99 7.46 -20.31
CA ASP A 220 -2.22 6.76 -20.69
C ASP A 220 -3.47 7.43 -20.09
N MET A 221 -3.56 8.75 -20.20
CA MET A 221 -4.64 9.55 -19.64
C MET A 221 -5.72 9.89 -20.66
N LYS A 222 -6.99 9.74 -20.28
CA LYS A 222 -8.13 10.28 -21.04
C LYS A 222 -8.50 11.67 -20.51
N ALA A 223 -7.99 12.69 -21.17
CA ALA A 223 -8.33 14.09 -20.89
C ALA A 223 -8.40 14.88 -22.20
N SER A 224 -9.28 15.87 -22.29
CA SER A 224 -9.40 16.73 -23.47
C SER A 224 -10.02 18.08 -23.13
N PHE A 225 -9.74 19.10 -23.93
CA PHE A 225 -10.50 20.35 -23.94
C PHE A 225 -11.88 20.17 -24.60
N TYR A 226 -12.09 19.07 -25.32
CA TYR A 226 -13.32 18.82 -26.07
C TYR A 226 -14.21 17.82 -25.35
N LEU A 227 -15.42 18.22 -25.00
CA LEU A 227 -16.45 17.29 -24.54
C LEU A 227 -17.09 16.60 -25.74
N THR A 228 -16.33 15.70 -26.37
CA THR A 228 -16.75 14.89 -27.52
C THR A 228 -18.01 14.07 -27.20
N PRO A 229 -18.76 13.58 -28.21
CA PRO A 229 -19.94 12.74 -27.96
C PRO A 229 -19.65 11.52 -27.06
N GLU A 230 -18.47 10.91 -27.19
CA GLU A 230 -18.01 9.80 -26.36
C GLU A 230 -17.85 10.23 -24.89
N LEU A 231 -17.11 11.32 -24.64
CA LEU A 231 -16.89 11.81 -23.28
C LEU A 231 -18.17 12.35 -22.65
N ARG A 232 -19.06 12.95 -23.46
CA ARG A 232 -20.37 13.46 -23.06
C ARG A 232 -21.30 12.36 -22.56
N ALA A 233 -21.22 11.16 -23.12
CA ALA A 233 -22.04 10.02 -22.68
C ALA A 233 -21.74 9.59 -21.24
N ASN A 234 -20.52 9.86 -20.75
CA ASN A 234 -20.08 9.56 -19.39
C ASN A 234 -19.96 10.80 -18.49
N TYR A 235 -20.52 11.95 -18.90
CA TYR A 235 -20.35 13.23 -18.21
C TYR A 235 -21.28 13.38 -17.02
N MET A 236 -20.73 13.81 -15.87
CA MET A 236 -21.54 14.23 -14.73
C MET A 236 -22.05 15.65 -14.93
N HIS A 237 -23.36 15.83 -14.88
CA HIS A 237 -23.97 17.15 -15.04
C HIS A 237 -23.77 18.01 -13.80
N LEU A 238 -23.63 19.32 -14.03
CA LEU A 238 -23.64 20.30 -12.95
C LEU A 238 -24.95 20.19 -12.16
N SER A 239 -24.88 20.44 -10.86
CA SER A 239 -26.03 20.55 -9.98
C SER A 239 -26.04 21.91 -9.31
N ARG A 240 -27.20 22.39 -8.89
CA ARG A 240 -27.35 23.62 -8.11
C ARG A 240 -27.80 23.31 -6.71
N ARG A 241 -27.19 23.95 -5.71
CA ARG A 241 -27.77 24.05 -4.37
C ARG A 241 -28.63 25.30 -4.27
N ALA A 242 -29.91 25.12 -3.99
CA ALA A 242 -30.86 26.20 -3.81
C ALA A 242 -30.53 27.00 -2.54
N ALA A 243 -30.56 28.33 -2.63
CA ALA A 243 -30.22 29.20 -1.50
C ALA A 243 -31.32 29.20 -0.41
N ALA A 244 -32.56 28.91 -0.77
CA ALA A 244 -33.72 29.02 0.12
C ALA A 244 -33.78 27.88 1.17
N ASP A 245 -33.56 26.64 0.75
CA ASP A 245 -33.74 25.43 1.55
C ASP A 245 -32.54 24.48 1.51
N ARG A 246 -31.45 24.86 0.82
CA ARG A 246 -30.22 24.09 0.62
C ARG A 246 -30.42 22.76 -0.12
N GLN A 247 -31.56 22.54 -0.78
CA GLN A 247 -31.80 21.36 -1.59
C GLN A 247 -30.98 21.37 -2.87
N LEU A 248 -30.66 20.18 -3.38
CA LEU A 248 -30.00 20.02 -4.66
C LEU A 248 -31.03 20.01 -5.79
N GLU A 249 -30.69 20.63 -6.90
CA GLU A 249 -31.52 20.71 -8.10
C GLU A 249 -30.66 20.40 -9.33
N PRO A 250 -31.22 19.74 -10.36
CA PRO A 250 -30.55 19.63 -11.65
C PRO A 250 -30.20 21.01 -12.19
N TRP A 251 -29.02 21.16 -12.77
CA TRP A 251 -28.63 22.41 -13.41
C TRP A 251 -29.56 22.77 -14.57
N LYS A 252 -30.03 24.02 -14.57
CA LYS A 252 -30.96 24.56 -15.59
C LYS A 252 -30.36 25.70 -16.39
N GLY A 253 -29.05 25.95 -16.27
CA GLY A 253 -28.38 27.06 -16.94
C GLY A 253 -28.52 28.38 -16.18
N GLU A 254 -28.46 28.32 -14.86
CA GLU A 254 -28.68 29.47 -13.97
C GLU A 254 -27.70 30.62 -14.19
N ILE A 255 -26.47 30.29 -14.58
CA ILE A 255 -25.50 31.24 -15.09
C ILE A 255 -24.87 30.68 -16.36
N LEU A 256 -24.31 31.58 -17.18
CA LEU A 256 -23.46 31.14 -18.28
C LEU A 256 -22.20 30.48 -17.71
N ILE A 257 -21.86 29.34 -18.27
CA ILE A 257 -20.63 28.59 -18.00
C ILE A 257 -19.77 28.57 -19.26
N LEU A 258 -18.64 27.88 -19.21
CA LEU A 258 -17.78 27.66 -20.36
C LEU A 258 -18.57 26.99 -21.50
N GLU A 259 -18.34 27.44 -22.74
CA GLU A 259 -18.85 26.76 -23.95
C GLU A 259 -18.36 25.31 -23.97
N GLN A 260 -19.26 24.37 -24.21
CA GLN A 260 -18.97 22.93 -24.11
C GLN A 260 -19.07 22.22 -25.46
N ASP A 261 -19.51 22.92 -26.50
CA ASP A 261 -19.51 22.42 -27.87
C ASP A 261 -18.08 22.32 -28.41
N PRO A 262 -17.57 21.11 -28.72
CA PRO A 262 -16.22 20.91 -29.26
C PRO A 262 -15.89 21.82 -30.44
N GLU A 263 -16.86 22.04 -31.34
CA GLU A 263 -16.65 22.83 -32.55
C GLU A 263 -16.47 24.31 -32.27
N LYS A 264 -16.93 24.80 -31.13
CA LYS A 264 -16.76 26.19 -30.71
C LYS A 264 -15.56 26.38 -29.78
N VAL A 265 -15.22 25.36 -29.00
CA VAL A 265 -14.06 25.37 -28.08
C VAL A 265 -12.74 25.24 -28.82
N LYS A 266 -12.71 24.59 -29.99
CA LYS A 266 -11.49 24.40 -30.81
C LYS A 266 -10.76 25.70 -31.17
N ASN A 267 -11.38 26.85 -30.97
CA ASN A 267 -10.82 28.14 -31.36
C ASN A 267 -10.14 28.89 -30.22
N CYS A 268 -10.35 28.49 -28.96
CA CYS A 268 -9.68 29.07 -27.81
C CYS A 268 -9.66 28.08 -26.65
N ARG A 269 -8.53 27.37 -26.45
CA ARG A 269 -8.36 26.43 -25.33
C ARG A 269 -7.89 27.18 -24.09
N LEU A 270 -8.75 27.23 -23.09
CA LEU A 270 -8.51 28.00 -21.86
C LEU A 270 -7.73 27.15 -20.83
N GLY A 271 -6.40 27.33 -20.80
CA GLY A 271 -5.50 26.64 -19.88
C GLY A 271 -5.75 26.89 -18.38
N GLY A 272 -6.64 27.82 -18.04
CA GLY A 272 -7.09 28.05 -16.67
C GLY A 272 -8.26 27.18 -16.22
N VAL A 273 -9.06 26.62 -17.14
CA VAL A 273 -10.37 26.06 -16.79
C VAL A 273 -10.91 24.95 -17.71
N GLY A 274 -10.33 24.74 -18.89
CA GLY A 274 -11.02 24.10 -20.01
C GLY A 274 -11.00 22.57 -20.10
N LEU A 275 -10.32 21.85 -19.19
CA LEU A 275 -10.19 20.39 -19.34
C LEU A 275 -11.39 19.62 -18.78
N TYR A 276 -11.67 18.51 -19.46
CA TYR A 276 -12.52 17.42 -19.03
C TYR A 276 -11.68 16.16 -18.85
N THR A 277 -11.84 15.48 -17.72
CA THR A 277 -11.24 14.17 -17.43
C THR A 277 -11.96 13.51 -16.25
N SER A 278 -11.73 12.23 -16.00
CA SER A 278 -12.24 11.56 -14.80
C SER A 278 -11.25 11.70 -13.63
N PRO A 279 -11.71 11.55 -12.37
CA PRO A 279 -10.80 11.49 -11.23
C PRO A 279 -9.79 10.35 -11.31
N ARG A 280 -10.17 9.17 -11.85
CA ARG A 280 -9.23 8.05 -12.05
C ARG A 280 -8.08 8.46 -12.96
N GLU A 281 -8.39 9.09 -14.07
CA GLU A 281 -7.41 9.56 -15.05
C GLU A 281 -6.54 10.68 -14.46
N TYR A 282 -7.14 11.67 -13.79
CA TYR A 282 -6.38 12.75 -13.16
C TYR A 282 -5.44 12.25 -12.04
N LEU A 283 -5.83 11.21 -11.30
CA LEU A 283 -4.97 10.61 -10.27
C LEU A 283 -3.69 9.98 -10.84
N LYS A 284 -3.70 9.54 -12.12
CA LYS A 284 -2.47 9.09 -12.80
C LYS A 284 -1.43 10.21 -12.86
N LEU A 285 -1.82 11.44 -13.22
CA LEU A 285 -0.94 12.61 -13.21
C LEU A 285 -0.42 12.93 -11.80
N LEU A 286 -1.32 12.95 -10.81
CA LEU A 286 -0.94 13.26 -9.43
C LEU A 286 0.05 12.25 -8.86
N ARG A 287 -0.20 10.95 -9.09
CA ARG A 287 0.71 9.86 -8.71
C ARG A 287 2.04 10.00 -9.44
N HIS A 288 2.03 10.31 -10.73
CA HIS A 288 3.28 10.45 -11.50
C HIS A 288 4.13 11.61 -10.98
N ILE A 289 3.53 12.76 -10.69
CA ILE A 289 4.22 13.89 -10.04
C ILE A 289 4.82 13.46 -8.70
N LEU A 290 4.06 12.71 -7.89
CA LEU A 290 4.55 12.18 -6.62
C LEU A 290 5.72 11.19 -6.80
N GLN A 291 5.65 10.29 -7.79
CA GLN A 291 6.72 9.35 -8.13
C GLN A 291 7.98 10.07 -8.60
N ILE A 292 7.84 11.12 -9.42
CA ILE A 292 8.98 11.97 -9.84
C ILE A 292 9.57 12.64 -8.61
N TYR A 293 8.76 13.24 -7.74
CA TYR A 293 9.23 13.88 -6.49
C TYR A 293 10.00 12.90 -5.59
N LYS A 294 9.60 11.62 -5.57
CA LYS A 294 10.26 10.58 -4.79
C LYS A 294 11.45 9.92 -5.49
N GLY A 295 11.72 10.28 -6.75
CA GLY A 295 12.83 9.73 -7.53
C GLY A 295 12.61 8.27 -7.96
N CYS A 296 11.36 7.82 -8.04
CA CYS A 296 11.01 6.43 -8.39
C CYS A 296 10.14 6.32 -9.66
N ALA A 297 9.95 7.40 -10.41
CA ALA A 297 9.26 7.36 -11.70
C ALA A 297 10.15 6.71 -12.78
N GLU A 298 9.64 5.68 -13.46
CA GLU A 298 10.39 4.98 -14.52
C GLU A 298 10.63 5.83 -15.78
N ARG A 299 9.60 6.58 -16.19
CA ARG A 299 9.62 7.46 -17.38
C ARG A 299 9.09 8.84 -17.01
N PRO A 300 9.89 9.66 -16.32
CA PRO A 300 9.43 10.92 -15.77
C PRO A 300 9.13 11.93 -16.90
N ILE A 301 7.98 12.62 -16.84
CA ILE A 301 7.60 13.64 -17.86
C ILE A 301 8.25 15.01 -17.61
N LEU A 302 8.92 15.15 -16.46
CA LEU A 302 9.67 16.30 -15.98
C LEU A 302 10.87 15.79 -15.19
N LYS A 303 11.95 16.56 -15.10
CA LYS A 303 13.09 16.26 -14.22
C LYS A 303 12.69 16.30 -12.75
N HIS A 304 13.42 15.55 -11.95
CA HIS A 304 13.22 15.46 -10.51
C HIS A 304 13.28 16.83 -9.83
N GLU A 305 14.28 17.65 -10.15
CA GLU A 305 14.49 18.98 -9.56
C GLU A 305 13.38 19.96 -9.95
N THR A 306 12.85 19.84 -11.17
CA THR A 306 11.74 20.64 -11.66
C THR A 306 10.47 20.33 -10.89
N VAL A 307 10.17 19.06 -10.65
CA VAL A 307 9.04 18.67 -9.80
C VAL A 307 9.27 19.11 -8.36
N GLN A 308 10.46 18.96 -7.79
CA GLN A 308 10.75 19.47 -6.45
C GLN A 308 10.48 20.98 -6.32
N SER A 309 10.71 21.77 -7.38
CA SER A 309 10.38 23.20 -7.39
C SER A 309 8.88 23.48 -7.20
N MET A 310 8.01 22.56 -7.63
CA MET A 310 6.56 22.69 -7.47
C MET A 310 6.11 22.55 -6.01
N PHE A 311 6.98 22.10 -5.11
CA PHE A 311 6.70 21.95 -3.67
C PHE A 311 7.48 22.96 -2.82
N ARG A 312 7.92 24.08 -3.43
CA ARG A 312 8.65 25.14 -2.73
C ARG A 312 7.84 26.44 -2.65
N PRO A 313 7.96 27.17 -1.54
CA PRO A 313 7.49 28.55 -1.41
C PRO A 313 7.97 29.45 -2.54
N SER A 314 7.06 30.18 -3.20
CA SER A 314 7.42 31.11 -4.29
C SER A 314 6.99 32.56 -4.04
N LEU A 315 6.34 32.87 -2.92
CA LEU A 315 5.76 34.19 -2.66
C LEU A 315 6.50 34.96 -1.55
N SER A 316 6.37 36.29 -1.61
CA SER A 316 6.69 37.17 -0.49
C SER A 316 5.73 36.92 0.70
N GLU A 317 6.08 37.40 1.88
CA GLU A 317 5.21 37.30 3.06
C GLU A 317 3.84 37.97 2.84
N LYS A 318 3.82 39.09 2.11
CA LYS A 318 2.59 39.77 1.69
C LYS A 318 1.76 38.88 0.76
N GLY A 319 2.38 38.29 -0.25
CA GLY A 319 1.72 37.37 -1.16
C GLY A 319 1.16 36.13 -0.45
N ALA A 320 1.91 35.54 0.49
CA ALA A 320 1.43 34.43 1.30
C ALA A 320 0.17 34.78 2.09
N LYS A 321 0.14 35.95 2.75
CA LYS A 321 -1.06 36.46 3.44
C LYS A 321 -2.24 36.64 2.50
N SER A 322 -2.00 37.15 1.28
CA SER A 322 -3.04 37.25 0.25
C SER A 322 -3.60 35.89 -0.17
N VAL A 323 -2.76 34.84 -0.23
CA VAL A 323 -3.24 33.46 -0.47
C VAL A 323 -4.09 32.95 0.68
N GLU A 324 -3.66 33.13 1.94
CA GLU A 324 -4.44 32.69 3.11
C GLU A 324 -5.83 33.34 3.16
N LEU A 325 -5.90 34.65 2.86
CA LEU A 325 -7.15 35.38 2.75
C LEU A 325 -8.01 34.85 1.60
N PHE A 326 -7.41 34.60 0.44
CA PHE A 326 -8.12 34.08 -0.73
C PHE A 326 -8.71 32.69 -0.47
N THR A 327 -7.91 31.77 0.06
CA THR A 327 -8.32 30.37 0.31
C THR A 327 -9.18 30.23 1.57
N ASN A 328 -9.19 31.24 2.43
CA ASN A 328 -9.73 31.18 3.78
C ASN A 328 -9.12 30.01 4.58
N ARG A 329 -7.82 29.78 4.39
CA ARG A 329 -7.05 28.72 5.05
C ARG A 329 -5.72 29.30 5.54
N PRO A 330 -5.43 29.29 6.86
CA PRO A 330 -4.15 29.75 7.38
C PRO A 330 -3.03 28.76 7.01
N HIS A 331 -1.78 29.22 7.16
CA HIS A 331 -0.58 28.43 6.94
C HIS A 331 -0.49 27.87 5.52
N CYS A 332 -0.90 28.64 4.51
CA CYS A 332 -0.74 28.27 3.11
C CYS A 332 -0.15 29.41 2.28
N GLN A 333 0.48 29.04 1.19
CA GLN A 333 1.01 29.98 0.21
C GLN A 333 0.86 29.41 -1.21
N TRP A 334 1.56 29.98 -2.18
CA TRP A 334 1.52 29.53 -3.57
C TRP A 334 2.89 29.03 -4.04
N SER A 335 2.85 28.04 -4.92
CA SER A 335 4.00 27.49 -5.65
C SER A 335 3.75 27.61 -7.16
N ASN A 336 4.33 26.77 -8.00
CA ASN A 336 3.94 26.65 -9.40
C ASN A 336 2.56 25.99 -9.51
N ALA A 337 1.55 26.74 -9.98
CA ALA A 337 0.16 26.31 -10.23
C ALA A 337 -0.75 25.98 -9.04
N CYS A 338 -0.19 25.67 -7.88
CA CYS A 338 -0.93 25.12 -6.75
C CYS A 338 -0.70 25.91 -5.46
N ALA A 339 -1.65 25.82 -4.54
CA ALA A 339 -1.43 26.22 -3.16
C ALA A 339 -0.51 25.19 -2.47
N LEU A 340 0.28 25.66 -1.52
CA LEU A 340 1.26 24.88 -0.75
C LEU A 340 0.99 25.03 0.75
N CYS A 341 0.89 23.91 1.46
CA CYS A 341 0.80 23.87 2.92
C CYS A 341 2.16 24.23 3.55
N THR A 342 2.18 25.23 4.42
CA THR A 342 3.40 25.67 5.14
C THR A 342 3.50 25.12 6.57
N ALA A 343 2.45 24.46 7.02
CA ALA A 343 2.35 23.71 8.27
C ALA A 343 1.53 22.43 8.06
N ASP A 344 1.58 21.51 9.01
CA ASP A 344 0.66 20.37 9.08
C ASP A 344 -0.78 20.87 9.28
N TRP A 345 -1.73 20.22 8.61
CA TRP A 345 -3.17 20.52 8.69
C TRP A 345 -3.91 19.47 9.52
N ALA A 346 -5.00 19.89 10.15
CA ALA A 346 -5.79 19.06 11.07
C ALA A 346 -6.56 17.92 10.37
N GLU A 347 -6.67 17.96 9.05
CA GLU A 347 -7.23 16.91 8.21
C GLU A 347 -6.19 15.83 7.84
N GLY A 348 -4.92 15.98 8.25
CA GLY A 348 -3.88 14.95 8.12
C GLY A 348 -2.72 15.33 7.20
N ARG A 349 -2.97 16.21 6.22
CA ARG A 349 -1.95 16.71 5.29
C ARG A 349 -0.76 17.32 6.02
N LYS A 350 0.44 17.02 5.53
CA LYS A 350 1.70 17.48 6.09
C LYS A 350 2.19 18.79 5.48
N ARG A 351 3.09 19.45 6.20
CA ARG A 351 3.84 20.59 5.67
C ARG A 351 4.53 20.19 4.37
N GLY A 352 4.39 21.01 3.34
CA GLY A 352 4.97 20.77 2.02
C GLY A 352 3.99 20.15 1.02
N SER A 353 2.80 19.72 1.44
CA SER A 353 1.75 19.23 0.53
C SER A 353 1.23 20.35 -0.38
N VAL A 354 0.96 20.02 -1.64
CA VAL A 354 0.32 20.94 -2.58
C VAL A 354 -1.11 20.53 -2.85
N PHE A 355 -1.97 21.50 -3.12
CA PHE A 355 -3.38 21.24 -3.41
C PHE A 355 -3.98 22.31 -4.29
N TRP A 356 -5.07 21.96 -4.96
CA TRP A 356 -5.96 22.93 -5.56
C TRP A 356 -7.37 22.37 -5.77
N SER A 357 -8.28 23.20 -6.27
CA SER A 357 -9.67 22.84 -6.48
C SER A 357 -10.24 23.43 -7.77
N GLY A 358 -11.30 22.81 -8.27
CA GLY A 358 -12.13 23.32 -9.34
C GLY A 358 -13.34 24.10 -8.82
N TRP A 359 -13.85 25.01 -9.65
CA TRP A 359 -15.00 25.84 -9.31
C TRP A 359 -16.26 25.01 -9.02
N ALA A 360 -16.46 23.91 -9.77
CA ALA A 360 -17.58 22.99 -9.61
C ALA A 360 -17.44 21.98 -8.45
N GLY A 361 -16.46 22.16 -7.56
CA GLY A 361 -16.31 21.34 -6.34
C GLY A 361 -15.32 20.17 -6.45
N THR A 362 -14.62 20.01 -7.56
CA THR A 362 -13.50 19.06 -7.67
C THR A 362 -12.30 19.51 -6.82
N TYR A 363 -11.51 18.57 -6.33
CA TYR A 363 -10.39 18.84 -5.43
C TYR A 363 -9.25 17.84 -5.65
N PHE A 364 -8.00 18.26 -5.43
CA PHE A 364 -6.88 17.33 -5.31
C PHE A 364 -5.84 17.81 -4.31
N HIS A 365 -5.02 16.87 -3.84
CA HIS A 365 -3.76 17.18 -3.18
C HIS A 365 -2.68 16.14 -3.48
N ILE A 366 -1.43 16.55 -3.34
CA ILE A 366 -0.25 15.69 -3.36
C ILE A 366 0.53 15.98 -2.07
N ASP A 367 0.72 14.96 -1.25
CA ASP A 367 1.47 15.00 0.00
C ASP A 367 2.72 14.13 -0.14
N PRO A 368 3.88 14.76 -0.40
CA PRO A 368 5.11 14.01 -0.50
C PRO A 368 5.56 13.40 0.82
N GLU A 369 5.24 13.99 1.97
CA GLU A 369 5.70 13.45 3.26
C GLU A 369 5.03 12.09 3.52
N THR A 370 3.71 12.03 3.37
CA THR A 370 2.93 10.79 3.55
C THR A 370 2.91 9.91 2.30
N SER A 371 3.51 10.36 1.20
CA SER A 371 3.44 9.71 -0.12
C SER A 371 2.00 9.37 -0.54
N ILE A 372 1.07 10.30 -0.31
CA ILE A 372 -0.34 10.20 -0.71
C ILE A 372 -0.62 11.23 -1.81
N ALA A 373 -1.17 10.78 -2.92
CA ALA A 373 -1.89 11.63 -3.87
C ALA A 373 -3.38 11.31 -3.76
N ALA A 374 -4.23 12.33 -3.71
CA ALA A 374 -5.67 12.13 -3.63
C ALA A 374 -6.45 13.12 -4.49
N VAL A 375 -7.64 12.69 -4.90
CA VAL A 375 -8.56 13.43 -5.75
C VAL A 375 -9.99 13.22 -5.25
N PHE A 376 -10.78 14.29 -5.31
CA PHE A 376 -12.22 14.26 -5.08
C PHE A 376 -12.94 14.88 -6.27
N GLY A 377 -14.00 14.22 -6.73
CA GLY A 377 -14.81 14.64 -7.86
C GLY A 377 -16.26 14.88 -7.47
N THR A 378 -16.82 16.02 -7.89
CA THR A 378 -18.27 16.29 -7.92
C THR A 378 -18.52 17.46 -8.89
N GLN A 379 -19.79 17.83 -9.11
CA GLN A 379 -20.19 18.97 -9.94
C GLN A 379 -21.34 19.74 -9.28
N VAL A 380 -21.02 20.81 -8.53
CA VAL A 380 -21.99 21.64 -7.80
C VAL A 380 -21.75 23.14 -7.94
N TYR A 381 -22.85 23.89 -7.99
CA TYR A 381 -22.95 25.34 -7.91
C TYR A 381 -23.83 25.75 -6.71
N PRO A 382 -23.52 26.81 -5.94
CA PRO A 382 -22.36 27.70 -6.04
C PRO A 382 -21.05 27.02 -5.63
N THR A 383 -19.94 27.60 -6.09
CA THR A 383 -18.60 27.19 -5.66
C THR A 383 -18.44 27.34 -4.15
N ARG A 384 -17.55 26.56 -3.53
CA ARG A 384 -17.36 26.46 -2.06
C ARG A 384 -18.62 25.99 -1.32
N ASP A 385 -19.34 25.07 -1.94
CA ASP A 385 -20.47 24.40 -1.29
C ASP A 385 -20.07 23.79 0.06
N VAL A 386 -20.78 24.15 1.13
CA VAL A 386 -20.39 23.81 2.50
C VAL A 386 -20.44 22.30 2.74
N GLU A 387 -21.45 21.61 2.20
CA GLU A 387 -21.57 20.15 2.35
C GLU A 387 -20.42 19.44 1.63
N VAL A 388 -20.07 19.88 0.41
CA VAL A 388 -18.92 19.36 -0.33
C VAL A 388 -17.62 19.60 0.41
N LEU A 389 -17.37 20.81 0.92
CA LEU A 389 -16.15 21.13 1.66
C LEU A 389 -16.00 20.29 2.94
N GLN A 390 -17.11 20.05 3.65
CA GLN A 390 -17.10 19.15 4.82
C GLN A 390 -16.81 17.71 4.41
N THR A 391 -17.39 17.25 3.31
CA THR A 391 -17.16 15.91 2.78
C THR A 391 -15.70 15.72 2.35
N VAL A 392 -15.09 16.70 1.68
CA VAL A 392 -13.65 16.68 1.35
C VAL A 392 -12.80 16.61 2.62
N ALA A 393 -13.08 17.45 3.62
CA ALA A 393 -12.33 17.45 4.87
C ALA A 393 -12.46 16.12 5.64
N GLN A 394 -13.63 15.48 5.61
CA GLN A 394 -13.86 14.17 6.19
C GLN A 394 -13.14 13.07 5.42
N PHE A 395 -13.21 13.09 4.08
CA PHE A 395 -12.48 12.15 3.24
C PHE A 395 -10.99 12.21 3.53
N GLU A 396 -10.40 13.40 3.59
CA GLU A 396 -9.00 13.56 3.94
C GLU A 396 -8.69 13.01 5.32
N ARG A 397 -9.43 13.41 6.36
CA ARG A 397 -9.17 12.92 7.71
C ARG A 397 -9.22 11.39 7.79
N VAL A 398 -10.28 10.78 7.24
CA VAL A 398 -10.47 9.32 7.28
C VAL A 398 -9.40 8.62 6.44
N LEU A 399 -9.01 9.18 5.29
CA LEU A 399 -7.93 8.64 4.46
C LEU A 399 -6.59 8.63 5.21
N TYR A 400 -6.23 9.73 5.87
CA TYR A 400 -4.96 9.84 6.59
C TYR A 400 -4.96 9.04 7.89
N ASP A 401 -6.05 9.05 8.65
CA ASP A 401 -6.20 8.23 9.87
C ASP A 401 -6.21 6.72 9.54
N GLY A 402 -6.79 6.36 8.40
CA GLY A 402 -6.87 4.99 7.91
C GLY A 402 -5.58 4.48 7.26
N CYS A 403 -4.69 5.39 6.87
CA CYS A 403 -3.38 5.07 6.31
C CYS A 403 -2.33 5.00 7.42
N ILE A 404 -1.56 3.91 7.44
CA ILE A 404 -0.29 3.91 8.19
C ILE A 404 0.67 4.77 7.37
N PRO A 405 1.16 5.90 7.91
CA PRO A 405 2.08 6.75 7.16
C PRO A 405 3.33 5.93 6.78
N PRO A 406 3.94 6.21 5.62
CA PRO A 406 5.24 5.62 5.32
C PRO A 406 6.15 5.96 6.49
N ILE A 407 6.87 4.98 7.03
CA ILE A 407 7.79 5.23 8.14
C ILE A 407 8.81 6.26 7.64
N THR A 408 8.61 7.54 7.97
CA THR A 408 9.59 8.59 7.73
C THR A 408 10.73 8.30 8.70
N LEU A 409 11.78 7.67 8.17
CA LEU A 409 13.11 7.86 8.75
C LEU A 409 13.35 9.36 8.70
N VAL A 410 13.23 10.01 9.86
CA VAL A 410 13.87 11.31 10.07
C VAL A 410 15.33 11.07 9.70
N THR A 411 15.73 11.54 8.51
CA THR A 411 17.13 11.66 8.11
C THR A 411 17.74 12.83 8.90
N ARG A 412 17.66 12.74 10.22
CA ARG A 412 18.68 13.33 11.04
C ARG A 412 19.93 12.52 10.73
N LYS A 413 20.88 13.16 10.08
CA LYS A 413 22.31 12.92 10.32
C LYS A 413 22.66 13.25 11.78
N THR A 414 21.91 12.71 12.73
CA THR A 414 22.34 12.53 14.09
C THR A 414 22.30 11.03 14.31
N LYS A 415 23.45 10.46 14.66
CA LYS A 415 23.48 9.28 15.51
C LYS A 415 22.50 9.51 16.66
N THR A 416 21.31 8.94 16.55
CA THR A 416 20.39 8.68 17.66
C THR A 416 20.17 7.18 17.53
N SER A 417 21.00 6.33 18.14
CA SER A 417 20.79 5.90 19.53
C SER A 417 19.33 6.06 19.98
N ALA A 418 18.39 5.43 19.27
CA ALA A 418 17.40 4.68 20.03
C ALA A 418 18.22 3.78 20.94
N MET A 419 17.99 3.82 22.26
CA MET A 419 18.71 2.93 23.14
C MET A 419 18.50 1.51 22.64
N PRO A 420 19.56 0.70 22.48
CA PRO A 420 19.40 -0.69 22.09
C PRO A 420 18.44 -1.34 23.08
N VAL A 421 17.47 -2.10 22.57
CA VAL A 421 16.55 -2.85 23.43
C VAL A 421 17.40 -3.85 24.19
N THR A 422 17.43 -3.71 25.52
CA THR A 422 18.25 -4.55 26.37
C THR A 422 17.39 -5.33 27.36
N LEU A 423 17.93 -6.47 27.78
CA LEU A 423 17.35 -7.24 28.87
C LEU A 423 17.90 -6.71 30.20
N THR A 424 17.01 -6.29 31.10
CA THR A 424 17.36 -5.84 32.45
C THR A 424 18.01 -6.97 33.26
N LYS A 425 18.70 -6.61 34.35
CA LYS A 425 19.28 -7.62 35.27
C LYS A 425 18.18 -8.45 35.91
N GLU A 426 17.08 -7.81 36.27
CA GLU A 426 15.88 -8.42 36.84
C GLU A 426 15.22 -9.36 35.83
N GLY A 427 15.08 -8.92 34.57
CA GLY A 427 14.57 -9.75 33.47
C GLY A 427 15.43 -10.98 33.20
N ARG A 428 16.76 -10.82 33.17
CA ARG A 428 17.69 -11.97 33.04
C ARG A 428 17.53 -12.94 34.20
N ARG A 429 17.47 -12.45 35.44
CA ARG A 429 17.26 -13.30 36.61
C ARG A 429 15.93 -14.05 36.54
N ALA A 430 14.85 -13.39 36.10
CA ALA A 430 13.55 -14.05 35.94
C ALA A 430 13.62 -15.18 34.89
N LEU A 431 14.31 -14.95 33.76
CA LEU A 431 14.52 -15.99 32.75
C LEU A 431 15.39 -17.15 33.27
N ASP A 432 16.42 -16.88 34.07
CA ASP A 432 17.25 -17.90 34.72
C ASP A 432 16.43 -18.73 35.73
N GLU A 433 15.53 -18.09 36.49
CA GLU A 433 14.61 -18.75 37.43
C GLU A 433 13.63 -19.67 36.68
N VAL A 434 13.07 -19.24 35.55
CA VAL A 434 12.23 -20.11 34.70
C VAL A 434 13.03 -21.31 34.18
N ALA A 435 14.28 -21.11 33.75
CA ALA A 435 15.14 -22.18 33.29
C ALA A 435 15.49 -23.19 34.40
N GLY A 436 15.73 -22.71 35.62
CA GLY A 436 15.98 -23.55 36.79
C GLY A 436 14.77 -24.42 37.16
N LEU A 437 13.58 -23.82 37.23
CA LEU A 437 12.33 -24.54 37.49
C LEU A 437 12.03 -25.59 36.42
N ALA A 438 12.26 -25.26 35.15
CA ALA A 438 12.11 -26.20 34.05
C ALA A 438 13.10 -27.39 34.19
N ALA A 439 14.31 -27.15 34.70
CA ALA A 439 15.32 -28.19 34.89
C ALA A 439 15.03 -29.16 36.05
N GLU A 440 14.30 -28.72 37.07
CA GLU A 440 13.86 -29.56 38.20
C GLU A 440 12.61 -30.40 37.89
N GLY A 441 11.86 -30.02 36.83
CA GLY A 441 10.64 -30.68 36.42
C GLY A 441 10.83 -31.91 35.52
N THR A 442 9.73 -32.41 34.97
CA THR A 442 9.70 -33.53 34.01
C THR A 442 9.87 -33.04 32.57
N MET A 443 10.71 -32.02 32.36
CA MET A 443 10.91 -31.41 31.06
C MET A 443 11.86 -32.23 30.18
N PRO A 444 11.52 -32.44 28.90
CA PRO A 444 12.50 -32.91 27.92
C PRO A 444 13.64 -31.89 27.75
N PRO A 445 14.74 -32.26 27.07
CA PRO A 445 15.80 -31.32 26.74
C PRO A 445 15.25 -30.11 25.98
N PHE A 446 15.72 -28.91 26.34
CA PHE A 446 15.23 -27.69 25.76
C PHE A 446 16.31 -26.63 25.54
N VAL A 447 16.00 -25.70 24.66
CA VAL A 447 16.74 -24.46 24.39
C VAL A 447 15.75 -23.30 24.40
N TYR A 448 16.16 -22.17 24.97
CA TYR A 448 15.48 -20.90 24.80
C TYR A 448 16.49 -19.81 24.44
N GLY A 449 16.17 -19.02 23.43
CA GLY A 449 17.01 -17.93 22.96
C GLY A 449 16.18 -16.71 22.61
N ALA A 450 16.70 -15.52 22.93
CA ALA A 450 16.09 -14.25 22.60
C ALA A 450 17.13 -13.26 22.07
N THR A 451 16.68 -12.40 21.17
CA THR A 451 17.52 -11.43 20.50
C THR A 451 16.80 -10.10 20.35
N SER A 452 17.53 -9.00 20.45
CA SER A 452 17.11 -7.74 19.85
C SER A 452 17.52 -7.72 18.37
N ILE A 453 17.18 -6.65 17.67
CA ILE A 453 17.64 -6.38 16.30
C ILE A 453 19.17 -6.25 16.20
N ASP A 454 19.83 -5.88 17.30
CA ASP A 454 21.27 -5.60 17.32
C ASP A 454 22.07 -6.82 17.78
N GLU A 455 21.62 -7.53 18.83
CA GLU A 455 22.40 -8.58 19.46
C GLU A 455 21.56 -9.67 20.13
N GLU A 456 22.21 -10.82 20.40
CA GLU A 456 21.62 -11.85 21.25
C GLU A 456 21.56 -11.36 22.69
N ILE A 457 20.36 -11.27 23.25
CA ILE A 457 20.16 -10.73 24.59
C ILE A 457 20.02 -11.82 25.66
N TYR A 458 19.65 -13.05 25.28
CA TYR A 458 19.58 -14.18 26.20
C TYR A 458 19.67 -15.52 25.47
N PHE A 459 20.33 -16.51 26.08
CA PHE A 459 20.35 -17.88 25.61
C PHE A 459 20.56 -18.84 26.78
N THR A 460 19.76 -19.90 26.84
CA THR A 460 19.90 -20.98 27.84
C THR A 460 19.52 -22.32 27.24
N SER A 461 20.02 -23.39 27.85
CA SER A 461 19.76 -24.77 27.43
C SER A 461 19.87 -25.72 28.60
N ASN A 462 19.01 -26.75 28.62
CA ASN A 462 19.09 -27.81 29.62
C ASN A 462 18.82 -29.19 29.01
N GLY A 463 19.37 -30.22 29.66
CA GLY A 463 19.20 -31.61 29.25
C GLY A 463 20.30 -32.15 28.33
N PHE A 464 20.17 -33.43 28.00
CA PHE A 464 21.07 -34.19 27.14
C PHE A 464 20.43 -34.41 25.77
N LYS A 465 21.22 -34.65 24.71
CA LYS A 465 20.67 -34.86 23.35
C LYS A 465 19.73 -36.06 23.29
N VAL A 466 19.99 -37.06 24.11
CA VAL A 466 19.07 -38.17 24.40
C VAL A 466 18.62 -38.01 25.84
N PHE A 467 17.31 -37.83 26.05
CA PHE A 467 16.72 -37.82 27.39
C PHE A 467 17.12 -39.10 28.13
N ASP A 468 17.52 -38.97 29.40
CA ASP A 468 18.06 -40.01 30.28
C ASP A 468 19.47 -40.58 29.98
N ASP A 469 20.18 -40.05 28.97
CA ASP A 469 21.51 -40.53 28.60
C ASP A 469 22.58 -39.44 28.69
N PRO A 470 23.35 -39.39 29.80
CA PRO A 470 24.45 -38.44 29.96
C PRO A 470 25.57 -38.59 28.92
N THR A 471 25.70 -39.76 28.30
CA THR A 471 26.77 -40.04 27.31
C THR A 471 26.47 -39.44 25.94
N SER A 472 25.21 -39.08 25.69
CA SER A 472 24.77 -38.44 24.43
C SER A 472 25.25 -36.99 24.26
N GLY A 473 25.84 -36.40 25.32
CA GLY A 473 26.25 -35.00 25.34
C GLY A 473 25.10 -34.04 25.66
N ARG A 474 25.44 -32.83 26.09
CA ARG A 474 24.43 -31.81 26.45
C ARG A 474 23.87 -31.11 25.21
N VAL A 475 22.60 -30.74 25.31
CA VAL A 475 22.01 -29.78 24.38
C VAL A 475 22.62 -28.40 24.62
N GLY A 476 22.90 -27.68 23.54
CA GLY A 476 23.50 -26.35 23.57
C GLY A 476 23.21 -25.55 22.30
N PRO A 477 23.87 -24.40 22.11
CA PRO A 477 23.51 -23.44 21.08
C PRO A 477 23.60 -23.95 19.64
N ASP A 478 24.56 -24.85 19.38
CA ASP A 478 24.80 -25.43 18.05
C ASP A 478 24.18 -26.82 17.89
N THR A 479 23.36 -27.26 18.83
CA THR A 479 22.70 -28.58 18.75
C THR A 479 21.59 -28.54 17.71
N THR A 480 21.56 -29.53 16.82
CA THR A 480 20.57 -29.62 15.74
C THR A 480 19.23 -30.11 16.28
N PHE A 481 18.17 -29.38 15.92
CA PHE A 481 16.78 -29.76 16.14
C PHE A 481 16.12 -30.01 14.79
N TRP A 482 15.13 -30.89 14.78
CA TRP A 482 14.15 -30.92 13.71
C TRP A 482 13.13 -29.81 13.98
N VAL A 483 13.11 -28.77 13.15
CA VAL A 483 12.27 -27.59 13.41
C VAL A 483 10.83 -27.76 12.91
N CYS A 484 10.50 -28.91 12.32
CA CYS A 484 9.16 -29.29 11.87
C CYS A 484 8.51 -28.16 11.04
N SER A 485 7.29 -27.76 11.38
CA SER A 485 6.51 -26.72 10.71
C SER A 485 7.12 -25.32 10.69
N GLN A 486 8.19 -25.04 11.44
CA GLN A 486 8.96 -23.79 11.27
C GLN A 486 9.67 -23.73 9.91
N THR A 487 9.81 -24.88 9.24
CA THR A 487 10.30 -24.97 7.85
C THR A 487 9.45 -24.16 6.87
N LYS A 488 8.15 -24.00 7.15
CA LYS A 488 7.19 -23.29 6.28
C LYS A 488 7.64 -21.87 5.97
N MET A 489 8.13 -21.14 6.98
CA MET A 489 8.65 -19.79 6.79
C MET A 489 9.79 -19.76 5.76
N ILE A 490 10.69 -20.75 5.80
CA ILE A 490 11.85 -20.83 4.89
C ILE A 490 11.37 -21.08 3.45
N GLY A 491 10.44 -22.03 3.26
CA GLY A 491 9.86 -22.29 1.93
C GLY A 491 9.06 -21.12 1.38
N HIS A 492 8.30 -20.42 2.23
CA HIS A 492 7.55 -19.23 1.84
C HIS A 492 8.49 -18.07 1.50
N LEU A 493 9.56 -17.86 2.27
CA LEU A 493 10.59 -16.86 1.98
C LEU A 493 11.28 -17.14 0.63
N ALA A 494 11.57 -18.41 0.32
CA ALA A 494 12.12 -18.78 -0.98
C ALA A 494 11.17 -18.44 -2.14
N ALA A 495 9.87 -18.69 -1.98
CA ALA A 495 8.86 -18.30 -2.96
C ALA A 495 8.74 -16.77 -3.08
N LEU A 496 8.79 -16.03 -1.97
CA LEU A 496 8.78 -14.56 -1.96
C LEU A 496 10.03 -13.98 -2.66
N GLN A 497 11.20 -14.59 -2.51
CA GLN A 497 12.42 -14.22 -3.25
C GLN A 497 12.23 -14.38 -4.78
N LEU A 498 11.50 -15.40 -5.23
CA LEU A 498 11.18 -15.54 -6.66
C LEU A 498 10.16 -14.49 -7.12
N ILE A 499 9.19 -14.13 -6.27
CA ILE A 499 8.21 -13.08 -6.56
C ILE A 499 8.90 -11.72 -6.74
N GLU A 500 9.78 -11.33 -5.81
CA GLU A 500 10.47 -10.03 -5.89
C GLU A 500 11.46 -9.92 -7.05
N ARG A 501 11.94 -11.06 -7.57
CA ARG A 501 12.79 -11.17 -8.76
C ARG A 501 11.98 -11.18 -10.06
N GLY A 502 10.64 -11.21 -9.96
CA GLY A 502 9.73 -11.22 -11.11
C GLY A 502 9.59 -12.58 -11.78
N HIS A 503 10.04 -13.67 -11.16
CA HIS A 503 9.92 -15.03 -11.67
C HIS A 503 8.61 -15.72 -11.28
N LEU A 504 7.89 -15.15 -10.31
CA LEU A 504 6.61 -15.66 -9.80
C LEU A 504 5.68 -14.49 -9.49
N ASN A 505 4.36 -14.68 -9.55
CA ASN A 505 3.38 -13.68 -9.15
C ASN A 505 2.38 -14.28 -8.15
N TYR A 506 1.90 -13.46 -7.20
CA TYR A 506 0.88 -13.85 -6.23
C TYR A 506 -0.39 -14.46 -6.88
N ASN A 507 -0.80 -13.94 -8.03
CA ASN A 507 -2.01 -14.37 -8.72
C ASN A 507 -1.77 -15.52 -9.71
N THR A 508 -0.52 -15.97 -9.88
CA THR A 508 -0.23 -17.10 -10.77
C THR A 508 -1.00 -18.35 -10.31
N PRO A 509 -1.82 -18.98 -11.17
CA PRO A 509 -2.47 -20.23 -10.86
C PRO A 509 -1.47 -21.36 -10.63
N VAL A 510 -1.68 -22.17 -9.58
CA VAL A 510 -0.85 -23.35 -9.30
C VAL A 510 -0.89 -24.36 -10.46
N SER A 511 -1.97 -24.36 -11.24
CA SER A 511 -2.14 -25.22 -12.42
C SER A 511 -1.15 -24.96 -13.55
N GLU A 512 -0.43 -23.83 -13.54
CA GLU A 512 0.67 -23.59 -14.49
C GLU A 512 1.87 -24.51 -14.21
N PHE A 513 2.08 -24.90 -12.95
CA PHE A 513 3.17 -25.78 -12.53
C PHE A 513 2.72 -27.24 -12.36
N PHE A 514 1.49 -27.43 -11.87
CA PHE A 514 0.90 -28.73 -11.57
C PHE A 514 -0.52 -28.83 -12.17
N PRO A 515 -0.66 -29.36 -13.40
CA PRO A 515 -1.94 -29.37 -14.13
C PRO A 515 -3.13 -29.99 -13.37
N ALA A 516 -2.88 -30.88 -12.42
CA ALA A 516 -3.90 -31.47 -11.55
C ALA A 516 -4.74 -30.42 -10.77
N PHE A 517 -4.22 -29.22 -10.55
CA PHE A 517 -4.96 -28.13 -9.91
C PHE A 517 -6.00 -27.47 -10.81
N ARG A 518 -5.99 -27.71 -12.12
CA ARG A 518 -6.97 -27.12 -13.06
C ARG A 518 -8.39 -27.59 -12.77
N ASN A 519 -8.54 -28.81 -12.28
CA ASN A 519 -9.82 -29.47 -12.03
C ASN A 519 -10.04 -29.72 -10.53
N ALA A 520 -9.41 -28.93 -9.66
CA ALA A 520 -9.59 -29.07 -8.21
C ALA A 520 -11.08 -29.07 -7.84
N ILE A 521 -11.44 -29.83 -6.82
CA ILE A 521 -12.80 -30.02 -6.34
C ILE A 521 -12.94 -29.51 -4.91
N VAL A 522 -14.14 -29.08 -4.53
CA VAL A 522 -14.50 -28.75 -3.14
C VAL A 522 -15.36 -29.87 -2.57
N ILE A 523 -14.96 -30.41 -1.42
CA ILE A 523 -15.73 -31.41 -0.65
C ILE A 523 -17.00 -30.73 -0.10
N ASN A 524 -18.16 -31.37 -0.25
CA ASN A 524 -19.43 -30.76 0.15
C ASN A 524 -19.59 -30.69 1.68
N ASP A 525 -19.27 -31.79 2.38
CA ASP A 525 -19.21 -31.87 3.83
C ASP A 525 -17.95 -32.64 4.24
N ILE A 526 -17.06 -31.97 4.94
CA ILE A 526 -15.80 -32.54 5.40
C ILE A 526 -15.97 -33.61 6.49
N THR A 527 -17.12 -33.64 7.15
CA THR A 527 -17.44 -34.60 8.21
C THR A 527 -18.08 -35.88 7.67
N ASP A 528 -18.56 -35.88 6.43
CA ASP A 528 -19.18 -37.03 5.76
C ASP A 528 -18.47 -37.36 4.44
N ARG A 529 -17.76 -38.50 4.41
CA ARG A 529 -17.05 -39.02 3.23
C ARG A 529 -17.96 -39.33 2.05
N LEU A 530 -19.27 -39.47 2.26
CA LEU A 530 -20.26 -39.78 1.22
C LEU A 530 -21.01 -38.53 0.73
N SER A 531 -20.74 -37.36 1.31
CA SER A 531 -21.38 -36.08 0.94
C SER A 531 -21.11 -35.64 -0.51
N GLY A 532 -20.17 -36.30 -1.17
CA GLY A 532 -19.74 -35.99 -2.52
C GLY A 532 -18.89 -34.73 -2.61
N PHE A 533 -18.67 -34.28 -3.83
CA PHE A 533 -17.85 -33.11 -4.12
C PHE A 533 -18.41 -32.37 -5.32
N ARG A 534 -17.94 -31.14 -5.50
CA ARG A 534 -18.26 -30.28 -6.64
C ARG A 534 -16.99 -29.67 -7.21
N PRO A 535 -16.95 -29.27 -8.49
CA PRO A 535 -15.82 -28.51 -9.02
C PRO A 535 -15.58 -27.22 -8.20
N ALA A 536 -14.32 -26.89 -7.96
CA ALA A 536 -13.94 -25.58 -7.42
C ALA A 536 -14.26 -24.50 -8.45
N LYS A 537 -14.83 -23.39 -8.01
CA LYS A 537 -15.15 -22.25 -8.88
C LYS A 537 -13.94 -21.33 -9.05
N THR A 538 -13.07 -21.29 -8.03
CA THR A 538 -11.88 -20.44 -8.00
C THR A 538 -10.63 -21.29 -8.18
N GLN A 539 -9.67 -20.83 -9.00
CA GLN A 539 -8.38 -21.51 -9.11
C GLN A 539 -7.50 -21.24 -7.87
N VAL A 540 -6.74 -22.26 -7.47
CA VAL A 540 -5.71 -22.09 -6.43
C VAL A 540 -4.55 -21.27 -7.02
N THR A 541 -4.12 -20.23 -6.32
CA THR A 541 -3.04 -19.34 -6.73
C THR A 541 -1.88 -19.39 -5.74
N ILE A 542 -0.73 -18.82 -6.10
CA ILE A 542 0.42 -18.69 -5.19
C ILE A 542 0.04 -17.97 -3.90
N LYS A 543 -0.77 -16.90 -3.97
CA LYS A 543 -1.29 -16.19 -2.80
C LYS A 543 -2.04 -17.14 -1.86
N HIS A 544 -2.90 -18.00 -2.42
CA HIS A 544 -3.67 -18.96 -1.64
C HIS A 544 -2.80 -20.01 -0.94
N LEU A 545 -1.66 -20.39 -1.52
CA LEU A 545 -0.69 -21.27 -0.86
C LEU A 545 0.07 -20.53 0.25
N LEU A 546 0.52 -19.29 -0.02
CA LEU A 546 1.29 -18.47 0.92
C LEU A 546 0.52 -18.16 2.21
N ASN A 547 -0.79 -17.96 2.10
CA ASN A 547 -1.62 -17.57 3.23
C ASN A 547 -2.53 -18.69 3.78
N PHE A 548 -2.34 -19.95 3.37
CA PHE A 548 -3.19 -21.10 3.77
C PHE A 548 -4.69 -20.93 3.49
N SER A 549 -5.05 -20.12 2.49
CA SER A 549 -6.45 -19.97 2.04
C SER A 549 -6.78 -20.79 0.78
N SER A 550 -5.93 -21.76 0.41
CA SER A 550 -6.16 -22.61 -0.77
C SER A 550 -7.30 -23.61 -0.61
N GLY A 551 -7.69 -23.94 0.62
CA GLY A 551 -8.60 -25.04 0.92
C GLY A 551 -7.92 -26.42 0.94
N LEU A 552 -6.60 -26.50 0.66
CA LEU A 552 -5.82 -27.71 0.90
C LEU A 552 -5.64 -27.91 2.40
N ALA A 553 -5.93 -29.10 2.92
CA ALA A 553 -5.57 -29.44 4.28
C ALA A 553 -5.13 -30.89 4.47
N TYR A 554 -4.53 -31.13 5.64
CA TYR A 554 -4.14 -32.47 6.03
C TYR A 554 -5.37 -33.35 6.28
N PRO A 555 -5.32 -34.65 5.91
CA PRO A 555 -6.44 -35.59 6.11
C PRO A 555 -6.94 -35.70 7.56
N THR A 556 -6.09 -35.35 8.54
CA THR A 556 -6.40 -35.35 9.97
C THR A 556 -7.42 -34.28 10.37
N GLU A 557 -7.61 -33.23 9.58
CA GLU A 557 -8.64 -32.20 9.85
C GLU A 557 -10.07 -32.70 9.54
N TYR A 558 -10.21 -33.75 8.73
CA TYR A 558 -11.52 -34.24 8.24
C TYR A 558 -11.95 -35.55 8.89
N PHE A 559 -11.00 -36.31 9.42
CA PHE A 559 -11.24 -37.66 9.90
C PHE A 559 -10.65 -37.79 11.30
N PRO A 560 -11.45 -37.60 12.37
CA PRO A 560 -10.99 -37.89 13.71
C PRO A 560 -10.64 -39.39 13.77
N ARG A 561 -9.34 -39.70 13.72
CA ARG A 561 -8.88 -41.04 14.12
C ARG A 561 -8.86 -41.04 15.63
N GLU A 562 -9.32 -42.15 16.20
CA GLU A 562 -9.30 -42.50 17.63
C GLU A 562 -7.87 -42.62 18.22
N VAL A 563 -6.84 -42.12 17.51
CA VAL A 563 -5.44 -42.29 17.85
C VAL A 563 -4.97 -41.06 18.65
N GLN A 564 -4.68 -41.26 19.94
CA GLN A 564 -3.95 -40.29 20.76
C GLN A 564 -2.63 -39.90 20.07
N GLY A 565 -2.36 -38.59 19.90
CA GLY A 565 -0.99 -38.10 19.60
C GLY A 565 -0.77 -37.27 18.31
N PHE A 566 -1.81 -36.90 17.55
CA PHE A 566 -1.68 -36.13 16.29
C PHE A 566 -0.57 -36.69 15.37
N PRO A 567 -0.70 -37.92 14.84
CA PRO A 567 0.36 -38.52 14.02
C PRO A 567 0.59 -37.70 12.75
N LEU A 568 1.84 -37.70 12.27
CA LEU A 568 2.17 -37.05 11.00
C LEU A 568 1.41 -37.72 9.84
N PRO A 569 1.02 -36.94 8.82
CA PRO A 569 0.41 -37.49 7.62
C PRO A 569 1.33 -38.52 6.94
N GLU A 570 0.73 -39.54 6.33
CA GLU A 570 1.46 -40.60 5.60
C GLU A 570 2.41 -40.02 4.54
N ALA A 571 2.02 -38.92 3.89
CA ALA A 571 2.86 -38.23 2.90
C ALA A 571 4.19 -37.72 3.46
N TYR A 572 4.33 -37.54 4.77
CA TYR A 572 5.58 -37.14 5.41
C TYR A 572 6.39 -38.35 5.89
N THR A 573 5.74 -39.46 6.23
CA THR A 573 6.40 -40.67 6.74
C THR A 573 6.69 -41.69 5.63
N PHE A 574 6.23 -41.44 4.40
CA PHE A 574 6.41 -42.32 3.26
C PHE A 574 7.85 -42.34 2.76
N ALA A 575 8.31 -43.52 2.33
CA ALA A 575 9.66 -43.72 1.83
C ALA A 575 9.83 -43.34 0.35
N TYR A 576 10.01 -42.05 0.03
CA TYR A 576 10.09 -41.56 -1.35
C TYR A 576 11.31 -42.08 -2.11
N SER A 577 12.38 -42.46 -1.41
CA SER A 577 13.54 -43.13 -2.01
C SER A 577 13.15 -44.37 -2.83
N THR A 578 12.05 -45.03 -2.48
CA THR A 578 11.58 -46.29 -3.09
C THR A 578 10.76 -46.13 -4.37
N VAL A 579 10.36 -44.91 -4.75
CA VAL A 579 9.51 -44.66 -5.94
C VAL A 579 10.27 -43.88 -7.00
N GLU A 580 9.87 -44.00 -8.26
CA GLU A 580 10.51 -43.29 -9.38
C GLU A 580 10.18 -41.79 -9.35
N ASP A 581 8.89 -41.42 -9.30
CA ASP A 581 8.44 -40.03 -9.23
C ASP A 581 7.90 -39.72 -7.83
N ALA A 582 8.69 -38.98 -7.04
CA ALA A 582 8.34 -38.60 -5.68
C ALA A 582 7.22 -37.54 -5.63
N HIS A 583 7.17 -36.60 -6.59
CA HIS A 583 6.14 -35.57 -6.62
C HIS A 583 4.79 -36.18 -7.01
N GLU A 584 4.74 -37.07 -8.01
CA GLU A 584 3.53 -37.80 -8.37
C GLU A 584 3.00 -38.60 -7.17
N ARG A 585 3.88 -39.30 -6.45
CA ARG A 585 3.50 -40.04 -5.25
C ARG A 585 2.96 -39.11 -4.15
N PHE A 586 3.59 -37.95 -3.93
CA PHE A 586 3.12 -36.94 -2.97
C PHE A 586 1.71 -36.45 -3.35
N PHE A 587 1.47 -36.07 -4.61
CA PHE A 587 0.15 -35.65 -5.07
C PHE A 587 -0.89 -36.78 -5.00
N GLY A 588 -0.47 -38.04 -5.13
CA GLY A 588 -1.33 -39.20 -4.83
C GLY A 588 -1.85 -39.20 -3.39
N PHE A 589 -1.03 -38.83 -2.41
CA PHE A 589 -1.49 -38.66 -1.02
C PHE A 589 -2.40 -37.45 -0.83
N VAL A 590 -2.09 -36.32 -1.47
CA VAL A 590 -2.94 -35.11 -1.42
C VAL A 590 -4.33 -35.40 -2.01
N LYS A 591 -4.37 -36.12 -3.13
CA LYS A 591 -5.61 -36.54 -3.81
C LYS A 591 -6.40 -37.58 -3.01
N GLY A 592 -5.71 -38.54 -2.39
CA GLY A 592 -6.33 -39.58 -1.58
C GLY A 592 -7.32 -40.42 -2.38
N ILE A 593 -8.57 -40.50 -1.90
CA ILE A 593 -9.66 -41.27 -2.55
C ILE A 593 -10.41 -40.49 -3.63
N PHE A 594 -10.11 -39.20 -3.79
CA PHE A 594 -10.86 -38.32 -4.68
C PHE A 594 -10.37 -38.41 -6.12
N PRO A 595 -11.21 -38.10 -7.12
CA PRO A 595 -10.80 -38.14 -8.53
C PRO A 595 -9.89 -36.97 -8.94
N GLU A 596 -9.90 -35.87 -8.19
CA GLU A 596 -9.10 -34.66 -8.43
C GLU A 596 -8.60 -34.10 -7.09
N ILE A 597 -7.74 -33.07 -7.12
CA ILE A 597 -7.20 -32.44 -5.89
C ILE A 597 -8.35 -31.91 -5.02
N PRO A 598 -8.54 -32.43 -3.80
CA PRO A 598 -9.62 -32.02 -2.92
C PRO A 598 -9.27 -30.75 -2.13
N LEU A 599 -10.24 -29.84 -2.06
CA LEU A 599 -10.26 -28.63 -1.25
C LEU A 599 -11.45 -28.69 -0.31
N VAL A 600 -11.40 -28.00 0.83
CA VAL A 600 -12.52 -28.00 1.79
C VAL A 600 -13.32 -26.73 1.88
N PHE A 601 -12.87 -25.72 1.16
CA PHE A 601 -13.63 -24.54 0.84
C PHE A 601 -13.11 -23.95 -0.46
N GLU A 602 -13.82 -22.97 -1.00
CA GLU A 602 -13.35 -22.24 -2.19
C GLU A 602 -12.08 -21.44 -1.88
N PRO A 603 -11.04 -21.52 -2.72
CA PRO A 603 -9.83 -20.75 -2.51
C PRO A 603 -10.09 -19.27 -2.20
N GLY A 604 -9.44 -18.76 -1.16
CA GLY A 604 -9.56 -17.39 -0.66
C GLY A 604 -10.68 -17.14 0.34
N THR A 605 -11.56 -18.11 0.61
CA THR A 605 -12.75 -17.88 1.47
C THR A 605 -12.52 -18.14 2.96
N SER A 606 -11.64 -19.06 3.32
CA SER A 606 -11.34 -19.43 4.71
C SER A 606 -9.88 -19.85 4.88
N TYR A 607 -9.54 -20.48 6.01
CA TYR A 607 -8.21 -21.00 6.36
C TYR A 607 -8.28 -22.50 6.63
N ALA A 608 -7.30 -23.25 6.13
CA ALA A 608 -7.06 -24.65 6.50
C ALA A 608 -5.58 -24.97 6.53
N TYR A 609 -5.15 -25.75 7.51
CA TYR A 609 -3.73 -26.06 7.68
C TYR A 609 -3.34 -27.30 6.86
N GLY A 610 -2.36 -27.16 5.97
CA GLY A 610 -2.16 -28.17 4.94
C GLY A 610 -0.88 -28.12 4.11
N TRP A 611 -1.01 -28.70 2.92
CA TRP A 611 0.06 -28.97 1.96
C TRP A 611 0.62 -27.73 1.23
N GLY A 612 0.10 -26.54 1.53
CA GLY A 612 0.41 -25.32 0.78
C GLY A 612 1.90 -25.01 0.71
N SER A 613 2.61 -25.16 1.82
CA SER A 613 4.05 -24.90 1.88
C SER A 613 4.87 -25.90 1.06
N ASP A 614 4.56 -27.20 1.11
CA ASP A 614 5.28 -28.22 0.33
C ASP A 614 5.17 -27.95 -1.16
N ILE A 615 3.96 -27.65 -1.63
CA ILE A 615 3.69 -27.34 -3.03
C ILE A 615 4.42 -26.05 -3.44
N LEU A 616 4.45 -25.02 -2.58
CA LEU A 616 5.30 -23.83 -2.83
C LEU A 616 6.77 -24.21 -2.98
N GLY A 617 7.28 -25.11 -2.14
CA GLY A 617 8.64 -25.65 -2.27
C GLY A 617 8.88 -26.27 -3.63
N PHE A 618 7.97 -27.12 -4.13
CA PHE A 618 8.12 -27.75 -5.44
C PHE A 618 7.99 -26.74 -6.60
N ILE A 619 7.23 -25.65 -6.42
CA ILE A 619 7.19 -24.54 -7.38
C ILE A 619 8.53 -23.81 -7.42
N VAL A 620 9.16 -23.56 -6.26
CA VAL A 620 10.52 -23.00 -6.19
C VAL A 620 11.50 -23.89 -6.95
N GLU A 621 11.42 -25.21 -6.77
CA GLU A 621 12.26 -26.17 -7.50
C GLU A 621 12.05 -26.08 -9.02
N LYS A 622 10.79 -26.08 -9.48
CA LYS A 622 10.46 -25.98 -10.91
C LYS A 622 10.96 -24.69 -11.56
N ILE A 623 10.85 -23.56 -10.86
CA ILE A 623 11.22 -22.24 -11.40
C ILE A 623 12.74 -22.06 -11.39
N SER A 624 13.40 -22.45 -10.30
CA SER A 624 14.84 -22.25 -10.14
C SER A 624 15.67 -23.29 -10.88
N GLY A 625 15.11 -24.47 -11.16
CA GLY A 625 15.86 -25.63 -11.66
C GLY A 625 16.81 -26.25 -10.63
N GLN A 626 16.74 -25.80 -9.37
CA GLN A 626 17.51 -26.31 -8.25
C GLN A 626 16.60 -27.14 -7.34
N SER A 627 17.18 -28.04 -6.54
CA SER A 627 16.44 -28.57 -5.39
C SER A 627 16.14 -27.46 -4.36
N LEU A 628 15.11 -27.63 -3.55
CA LEU A 628 14.77 -26.63 -2.53
C LEU A 628 15.91 -26.45 -1.53
N GLU A 629 16.61 -27.54 -1.18
CA GLU A 629 17.83 -27.50 -0.38
C GLU A 629 18.88 -26.58 -1.01
N GLU A 630 19.24 -26.78 -2.29
CA GLU A 630 20.24 -25.97 -2.98
C GLU A 630 19.85 -24.49 -3.02
N TYR A 631 18.58 -24.22 -3.34
CA TYR A 631 18.07 -22.85 -3.40
C TYR A 631 18.16 -22.17 -2.03
N CYS A 632 17.71 -22.82 -0.97
CA CYS A 632 17.78 -22.28 0.38
C CYS A 632 19.23 -22.13 0.87
N GLN A 633 20.12 -23.07 0.54
CA GLN A 633 21.55 -22.95 0.84
C GLN A 633 22.14 -21.69 0.22
N GLU A 634 21.88 -21.45 -1.07
CA GLU A 634 22.42 -20.32 -1.82
C GLU A 634 21.82 -18.98 -1.37
N ASN A 635 20.49 -18.93 -1.19
CA ASN A 635 19.75 -17.68 -1.09
C ASN A 635 19.35 -17.29 0.35
N ILE A 636 19.43 -18.20 1.32
CA ILE A 636 18.96 -17.96 2.70
C ILE A 636 20.04 -18.34 3.71
N PHE A 637 20.56 -19.57 3.66
CA PHE A 637 21.40 -20.10 4.75
C PHE A 637 22.85 -19.62 4.69
N LYS A 638 23.55 -19.80 3.56
CA LYS A 638 24.95 -19.37 3.41
C LYS A 638 25.13 -17.85 3.57
N PRO A 639 24.25 -16.98 3.03
CA PRO A 639 24.36 -15.53 3.25
C PRO A 639 24.35 -15.12 4.72
N LEU A 640 23.74 -15.93 5.60
CA LEU A 640 23.62 -15.66 7.04
C LEU A 640 24.52 -16.52 7.92
N ASP A 641 25.39 -17.35 7.32
CA ASP A 641 26.19 -18.35 8.04
C ASP A 641 25.33 -19.22 8.99
N ILE A 642 24.22 -19.73 8.43
CA ILE A 642 23.28 -20.62 9.11
C ILE A 642 23.56 -22.06 8.68
N LYS A 643 23.68 -22.97 9.65
CA LYS A 643 23.81 -24.41 9.39
C LYS A 643 22.41 -25.03 9.42
N ALA A 644 21.72 -24.94 8.30
CA ALA A 644 20.43 -25.59 8.08
C ALA A 644 20.52 -26.57 6.92
N THR A 645 19.69 -27.60 6.95
CA THR A 645 19.66 -28.65 5.91
C THR A 645 18.30 -29.35 5.91
N PHE A 646 17.80 -29.73 4.74
CA PHE A 646 16.65 -30.63 4.61
C PHE A 646 17.04 -32.11 4.75
N ARG A 647 18.35 -32.39 4.78
CA ARG A 647 18.93 -33.74 4.83
C ARG A 647 19.87 -33.90 6.00
N ILE A 648 19.59 -34.86 6.88
CA ILE A 648 20.48 -35.15 8.01
C ILE A 648 21.56 -36.15 7.59
N LYS A 649 22.84 -35.81 7.83
CA LYS A 649 23.96 -36.70 7.51
C LYS A 649 24.29 -37.68 8.62
N ASN A 650 24.09 -37.26 9.87
CA ASN A 650 24.43 -38.03 11.06
C ASN A 650 23.37 -37.79 12.13
N GLU A 651 22.62 -38.83 12.50
CA GLU A 651 21.55 -38.72 13.49
C GLU A 651 22.04 -38.38 14.89
N SER A 652 23.30 -38.67 15.23
CA SER A 652 23.87 -38.34 16.55
C SER A 652 24.01 -36.82 16.80
N GLU A 653 23.84 -36.00 15.76
CA GLU A 653 23.84 -34.54 15.88
C GLU A 653 22.47 -33.97 16.29
N LEU A 654 21.41 -34.76 16.15
CA LEU A 654 20.02 -34.39 16.42
C LEU A 654 19.64 -34.65 17.88
N VAL A 655 18.87 -33.75 18.48
CA VAL A 655 18.16 -34.05 19.73
C VAL A 655 17.15 -35.15 19.49
N GLN A 656 17.28 -36.29 20.17
CA GLN A 656 16.34 -37.39 20.06
C GLN A 656 14.96 -36.96 20.56
N MET A 657 13.92 -37.33 19.80
CA MET A 657 12.56 -37.10 20.22
C MET A 657 12.22 -37.92 21.47
N SER A 658 11.43 -37.31 22.35
CA SER A 658 10.85 -37.94 23.53
C SER A 658 9.34 -38.06 23.38
N TYR A 659 8.73 -38.94 24.16
CA TYR A 659 7.29 -39.13 24.24
C TYR A 659 6.84 -38.96 25.69
N ARG A 660 5.80 -38.14 25.94
CA ARG A 660 5.13 -38.08 27.23
C ARG A 660 3.92 -38.99 27.23
N ARG A 661 3.95 -39.96 28.13
CA ARG A 661 2.84 -40.87 28.38
C ARG A 661 1.69 -40.17 29.11
N ALA A 662 0.52 -40.79 29.09
CA ALA A 662 -0.67 -40.30 29.80
C ALA A 662 -0.49 -40.22 31.34
N ASP A 663 0.46 -40.98 31.91
CA ASP A 663 0.84 -40.92 33.33
C ASP A 663 1.84 -39.78 33.65
N GLY A 664 2.21 -38.96 32.66
CA GLY A 664 3.14 -37.84 32.77
C GLY A 664 4.62 -38.20 32.64
N GLN A 665 4.96 -39.49 32.58
CA GLN A 665 6.36 -39.95 32.46
C GLN A 665 6.90 -39.72 31.04
N LEU A 666 8.18 -39.38 30.98
CA LEU A 666 8.92 -39.24 29.72
C LEU A 666 9.62 -40.55 29.36
N GLU A 667 9.60 -40.87 28.07
CA GLU A 667 10.40 -41.95 27.50
C GLU A 667 10.96 -41.53 26.13
N ARG A 668 11.95 -42.29 25.63
CA ARG A 668 12.50 -42.06 24.30
C ARG A 668 11.45 -42.41 23.24
N LEU A 669 11.33 -41.58 22.21
CA LEU A 669 10.49 -41.88 21.07
C LEU A 669 11.18 -42.97 20.22
N THR A 670 10.51 -44.11 20.09
CA THR A 670 10.89 -45.23 19.23
C THR A 670 9.78 -45.43 18.19
N ASP A 671 8.79 -46.27 18.50
CA ASP A 671 7.76 -46.72 17.55
C ASP A 671 6.36 -46.21 17.91
N GLN A 672 6.23 -45.29 18.89
CA GLN A 672 4.95 -44.76 19.35
C GLN A 672 4.23 -43.97 18.24
N VAL A 673 4.98 -43.21 17.43
CA VAL A 673 4.45 -42.47 16.27
C VAL A 673 5.45 -42.49 15.11
N PRO A 674 5.01 -42.72 13.87
CA PRO A 674 5.87 -42.59 12.70
C PRO A 674 6.42 -41.17 12.57
N ILE A 675 7.70 -41.07 12.20
CA ILE A 675 8.39 -39.80 11.91
C ILE A 675 8.66 -39.66 10.41
N ILE A 676 9.09 -38.46 10.01
CA ILE A 676 9.47 -38.20 8.62
C ILE A 676 10.54 -39.20 8.14
N GLU A 677 10.47 -39.62 6.87
CA GLU A 677 11.50 -40.47 6.27
C GLU A 677 12.89 -39.85 6.47
N ARG A 678 13.84 -40.66 6.96
CA ARG A 678 15.25 -40.30 7.07
C ARG A 678 16.05 -41.24 6.19
N VAL A 679 16.47 -40.75 5.04
CA VAL A 679 17.33 -41.47 4.10
C VAL A 679 18.69 -40.80 4.00
N LYS A 680 19.64 -41.52 3.41
CA LYS A 680 20.94 -40.93 3.12
C LYS A 680 20.77 -39.75 2.15
N PRO A 681 21.61 -38.71 2.26
CA PRO A 681 21.57 -37.53 1.39
C PRO A 681 21.43 -37.83 -0.12
N GLU A 682 22.08 -38.88 -0.61
CA GLU A 682 22.09 -39.31 -2.01
C GLU A 682 20.81 -40.04 -2.47
N GLU A 683 19.98 -40.50 -1.53
CA GLU A 683 18.72 -41.22 -1.79
C GLU A 683 17.49 -40.29 -1.69
N MET A 684 17.67 -39.05 -1.22
CA MET A 684 16.60 -38.08 -1.03
C MET A 684 16.08 -37.55 -2.38
N LYS A 685 14.81 -37.83 -2.68
CA LYS A 685 14.15 -37.45 -3.93
C LYS A 685 13.22 -36.23 -3.83
N ILE A 686 12.94 -35.74 -2.62
CA ILE A 686 12.00 -34.64 -2.39
C ILE A 686 12.37 -33.86 -1.13
N HIS A 687 12.17 -32.54 -1.16
CA HIS A 687 12.40 -31.65 -0.02
C HIS A 687 11.08 -31.02 0.43
N LEU A 688 10.67 -31.31 1.66
CA LEU A 688 9.35 -30.93 2.16
C LEU A 688 9.40 -29.58 2.88
N ALA A 689 9.03 -28.49 2.20
CA ALA A 689 8.94 -27.15 2.78
C ALA A 689 7.93 -27.05 3.95
N GLY A 690 7.03 -28.01 4.09
CA GLY A 690 6.10 -28.10 5.21
C GLY A 690 6.74 -28.51 6.53
N VAL A 691 7.87 -29.23 6.50
CA VAL A 691 8.38 -29.92 7.72
C VAL A 691 9.89 -30.25 7.74
N GLY A 692 10.60 -30.21 6.62
CA GLY A 692 11.85 -30.97 6.42
C GLY A 692 13.15 -30.38 6.96
N VAL A 693 13.20 -29.16 7.50
CA VAL A 693 14.48 -28.53 7.90
C VAL A 693 14.96 -29.00 9.27
N TYR A 694 16.27 -29.23 9.34
CA TYR A 694 17.06 -29.45 10.54
C TYR A 694 18.06 -28.30 10.70
N THR A 695 18.10 -27.68 11.87
CA THR A 695 19.07 -26.61 12.19
C THR A 695 19.18 -26.42 13.71
N SER A 696 20.15 -25.64 14.15
CA SER A 696 20.20 -25.18 15.55
C SER A 696 19.22 -24.03 15.77
N LEU A 697 18.65 -23.92 16.96
CA LEU A 697 17.78 -22.79 17.26
C LEU A 697 18.53 -21.46 17.35
N ARG A 698 19.83 -21.47 17.66
CA ARG A 698 20.63 -20.25 17.60
C ARG A 698 20.78 -19.75 16.16
N ASP A 699 20.99 -20.65 15.21
CA ASP A 699 21.00 -20.28 13.79
C ASP A 699 19.62 -19.84 13.30
N TYR A 700 18.54 -20.51 13.73
CA TYR A 700 17.19 -20.05 13.42
C TYR A 700 16.94 -18.64 13.99
N LEU A 701 17.42 -18.35 15.20
CA LEU A 701 17.34 -17.01 15.80
C LEU A 701 18.13 -15.95 15.00
N LYS A 702 19.24 -16.31 14.34
CA LYS A 702 19.93 -15.41 13.39
C LYS A 702 19.02 -15.04 12.22
N LEU A 703 18.30 -16.01 11.65
CA LEU A 703 17.33 -15.75 10.57
C LEU A 703 16.24 -14.79 11.04
N LEU A 704 15.65 -15.04 12.21
CA LEU A 704 14.63 -14.16 12.79
C LEU A 704 15.15 -12.74 13.04
N ARG A 705 16.35 -12.60 13.61
CA ARG A 705 17.01 -11.29 13.79
C ARG A 705 17.18 -10.59 12.45
N HIS A 706 17.66 -11.31 11.43
CA HIS A 706 17.89 -10.72 10.13
C HIS A 706 16.58 -10.30 9.45
N LEU A 707 15.50 -11.06 9.60
CA LEU A 707 14.17 -10.64 9.12
C LEU A 707 13.66 -9.40 9.87
N LEU A 708 13.88 -9.28 11.18
CA LEU A 708 13.59 -8.03 11.92
C LEU A 708 14.45 -6.86 11.45
N GLN A 709 15.73 -7.09 11.14
CA GLN A 709 16.62 -6.09 10.57
C GLN A 709 16.13 -5.63 9.19
N ILE A 710 15.67 -6.55 8.34
CA ILE A 710 15.08 -6.19 7.04
C ILE A 710 13.79 -5.39 7.27
N TYR A 711 12.91 -5.85 8.16
CA TYR A 711 11.66 -5.17 8.52
C TYR A 711 11.92 -3.72 8.95
N ALA A 712 12.92 -3.48 9.80
CA ALA A 712 13.32 -2.15 10.28
C ALA A 712 14.08 -1.33 9.23
N GLY A 713 14.59 -1.96 8.16
CA GLY A 713 15.45 -1.33 7.16
C GLY A 713 16.89 -1.12 7.63
N THR A 714 17.37 -1.91 8.59
CA THR A 714 18.73 -1.84 9.16
C THR A 714 19.61 -3.01 8.72
N ALA A 715 19.06 -4.00 8.00
CA ALA A 715 19.82 -5.15 7.53
C ALA A 715 20.99 -4.77 6.61
N ILE A 716 22.15 -5.34 6.90
CA ILE A 716 23.31 -5.34 6.01
C ILE A 716 23.19 -6.58 5.12
N ASN A 717 23.26 -6.41 3.80
CA ASN A 717 23.11 -7.47 2.80
C ASN A 717 21.81 -8.27 2.98
N PRO A 718 20.64 -7.63 2.82
CA PRO A 718 19.35 -8.28 3.07
C PRO A 718 19.13 -9.46 2.12
N ILE A 719 18.72 -10.62 2.66
CA ILE A 719 18.44 -11.82 1.86
C ILE A 719 17.15 -11.73 1.03
N ALA A 720 16.29 -10.76 1.32
CA ALA A 720 15.08 -10.47 0.57
C ALA A 720 14.82 -8.96 0.59
N LYS A 721 14.06 -8.45 -0.37
CA LYS A 721 13.58 -7.07 -0.36
C LYS A 721 12.74 -6.82 0.88
N ARG A 722 12.79 -5.58 1.38
CA ARG A 722 12.05 -5.18 2.58
C ARG A 722 10.55 -5.37 2.40
N GLU A 723 10.03 -5.12 1.21
CA GLU A 723 8.62 -5.29 0.87
C GLU A 723 8.17 -6.76 1.01
N ALA A 724 9.01 -7.71 0.58
CA ALA A 724 8.73 -9.13 0.75
C ALA A 724 8.66 -9.50 2.24
N VAL A 725 9.60 -9.01 3.05
CA VAL A 725 9.59 -9.26 4.51
C VAL A 725 8.42 -8.56 5.19
N LEU A 726 8.07 -7.33 4.83
CA LEU A 726 6.89 -6.63 5.38
C LEU A 726 5.61 -7.42 5.15
N SER A 727 5.43 -8.01 3.96
CA SER A 727 4.26 -8.85 3.65
C SER A 727 4.12 -10.06 4.61
N MET A 728 5.22 -10.53 5.20
CA MET A 728 5.21 -11.64 6.17
C MET A 728 4.60 -11.23 7.52
N PHE A 729 4.37 -9.94 7.77
CA PHE A 729 3.75 -9.42 9.00
C PHE A 729 2.36 -8.82 8.77
N GLU A 730 1.86 -8.82 7.53
CA GLU A 730 0.56 -8.23 7.18
C GLU A 730 -0.56 -9.29 7.21
N PRO A 731 -1.64 -9.09 7.98
CA PRO A 731 -2.82 -9.96 7.96
C PRO A 731 -3.41 -10.09 6.55
N ALA A 732 -3.64 -11.32 6.10
CA ALA A 732 -4.06 -11.63 4.74
C ALA A 732 -5.30 -12.54 4.64
N LEU A 733 -5.87 -13.01 5.76
CA LEU A 733 -7.07 -13.84 5.76
C LEU A 733 -8.36 -13.01 5.77
N SER A 734 -9.43 -13.58 5.22
CA SER A 734 -10.81 -13.12 5.45
C SER A 734 -11.18 -13.19 6.94
N GLN A 735 -12.31 -12.60 7.32
CA GLN A 735 -12.80 -12.71 8.69
C GLN A 735 -13.09 -14.17 9.07
N GLU A 736 -13.69 -14.93 8.15
CA GLU A 736 -13.95 -16.36 8.30
C GLU A 736 -12.66 -17.16 8.44
N GLY A 737 -11.65 -16.86 7.62
CA GLY A 737 -10.34 -17.49 7.72
C GLY A 737 -9.63 -17.18 9.04
N ALA A 738 -9.72 -15.93 9.52
CA ALA A 738 -9.20 -15.56 10.84
C ALA A 738 -9.85 -16.38 11.94
N SER A 739 -11.19 -16.46 11.95
CA SER A 739 -11.94 -17.25 12.91
C SER A 739 -11.56 -18.74 12.85
N ALA A 740 -11.40 -19.30 11.65
CA ALA A 740 -10.97 -20.68 11.47
C ALA A 740 -9.54 -20.93 12.01
N LEU A 741 -8.61 -19.99 11.81
CA LEU A 741 -7.28 -20.05 12.41
C LEU A 741 -7.31 -19.95 13.93
N GLU A 742 -8.12 -19.05 14.49
CA GLU A 742 -8.30 -18.92 15.95
C GLU A 742 -8.84 -20.22 16.57
N MET A 743 -9.79 -20.88 15.89
CA MET A 743 -10.29 -22.19 16.28
C MET A 743 -9.20 -23.27 16.19
N PHE A 744 -8.42 -23.28 15.11
CA PHE A 744 -7.32 -24.25 14.93
C PHE A 744 -6.25 -24.12 16.03
N LEU A 745 -5.87 -22.88 16.37
CA LEU A 745 -4.88 -22.62 17.42
C LEU A 745 -5.46 -22.68 18.84
N ASN A 746 -6.79 -22.70 18.97
CA ASN A 746 -7.50 -22.47 20.23
C ASN A 746 -6.99 -21.20 20.95
N HIS A 747 -6.79 -20.13 20.18
CA HIS A 747 -6.27 -18.86 20.67
C HIS A 747 -6.90 -17.69 19.87
N PRO A 748 -7.50 -16.69 20.54
CA PRO A 748 -8.11 -15.55 19.84
C PRO A 748 -7.05 -14.61 19.26
N HIS A 749 -7.48 -13.64 18.47
CA HIS A 749 -6.63 -12.58 17.92
C HIS A 749 -5.49 -13.11 17.05
N CYS A 750 -5.81 -14.11 16.21
CA CYS A 750 -4.88 -14.72 15.27
C CYS A 750 -5.25 -14.37 13.84
N GLN A 751 -4.24 -14.07 13.04
CA GLN A 751 -4.32 -13.86 11.60
C GLN A 751 -3.17 -14.60 10.92
N TRP A 752 -3.20 -14.70 9.59
CA TRP A 752 -2.09 -15.27 8.82
C TRP A 752 -1.70 -14.33 7.69
N SER A 753 -0.40 -14.24 7.40
CA SER A 753 0.19 -13.33 6.41
C SER A 753 0.60 -14.04 5.11
N SER A 754 1.58 -13.54 4.37
CA SER A 754 2.17 -14.29 3.25
C SER A 754 3.07 -15.45 3.70
N ALA A 755 3.44 -15.54 4.99
CA ALA A 755 4.36 -16.57 5.46
C ALA A 755 4.21 -17.01 6.92
N LEU A 756 3.50 -16.24 7.75
CA LEU A 756 3.54 -16.37 9.21
C LEU A 756 2.14 -16.23 9.82
N GLY A 757 1.93 -16.85 10.99
CA GLY A 757 0.86 -16.42 11.89
C GLY A 757 1.18 -15.04 12.45
N VAL A 758 0.19 -14.16 12.59
CA VAL A 758 0.36 -12.79 13.10
C VAL A 758 -0.68 -12.46 14.17
N CYS A 759 -0.26 -11.76 15.22
CA CYS A 759 -1.12 -11.31 16.30
C CYS A 759 -1.96 -10.12 15.82
N SER A 760 -3.28 -10.24 15.79
CA SER A 760 -4.18 -9.13 15.40
C SER A 760 -4.48 -8.16 16.56
N ALA A 761 -4.10 -8.52 17.78
CA ALA A 761 -4.12 -7.70 18.99
C ALA A 761 -2.88 -7.97 19.87
N ASP A 762 -2.65 -7.17 20.91
CA ASP A 762 -1.66 -7.48 21.95
C ASP A 762 -2.10 -8.73 22.72
N TRP A 763 -1.17 -9.66 22.98
CA TRP A 763 -1.42 -10.89 23.74
C TRP A 763 -1.02 -10.75 25.20
N ALA A 764 -1.62 -11.56 26.08
CA ALA A 764 -1.43 -11.50 27.52
C ALA A 764 -0.03 -11.94 27.98
N GLU A 765 0.69 -12.68 27.14
CA GLU A 765 2.05 -13.17 27.34
C GLU A 765 3.09 -12.09 27.01
N GLY A 766 2.70 -11.03 26.30
CA GLY A 766 3.54 -9.85 26.07
C GLY A 766 3.62 -9.40 24.62
N ARG A 767 3.49 -10.34 23.65
CA ARG A 767 3.55 -10.07 22.21
C ARG A 767 2.62 -8.93 21.84
N LYS A 768 3.12 -7.99 21.04
CA LYS A 768 2.30 -6.88 20.57
C LYS A 768 1.56 -7.23 19.28
N ARG A 769 0.47 -6.52 19.00
CA ARG A 769 -0.21 -6.53 17.70
C ARG A 769 0.82 -6.36 16.59
N GLY A 770 0.76 -7.23 15.59
CA GLY A 770 1.71 -7.30 14.48
C GLY A 770 2.92 -8.21 14.75
N SER A 771 3.04 -8.80 15.94
CA SER A 771 4.03 -9.86 16.17
C SER A 771 3.73 -11.06 15.28
N ALA A 772 4.75 -11.61 14.64
CA ALA A 772 4.64 -12.82 13.86
C ALA A 772 5.15 -14.02 14.65
N PHE A 773 4.55 -15.18 14.45
CA PHE A 773 4.87 -16.40 15.18
C PHE A 773 4.52 -17.65 14.38
N TRP A 774 5.18 -18.74 14.72
CA TRP A 774 4.69 -20.07 14.40
C TRP A 774 5.29 -21.12 15.35
N LEU A 775 4.88 -22.36 15.14
CA LEU A 775 5.15 -23.49 16.02
C LEU A 775 5.34 -24.78 15.22
N GLY A 776 6.04 -25.74 15.81
CA GLY A 776 6.40 -27.02 15.23
C GLY A 776 5.83 -28.19 16.02
N TRP A 777 5.54 -29.28 15.31
CA TRP A 777 4.92 -30.48 15.86
C TRP A 777 5.68 -31.08 17.05
N ALA A 778 7.02 -31.01 17.04
CA ALA A 778 7.87 -31.44 18.16
C ALA A 778 7.96 -30.42 19.32
N ASN A 779 6.97 -29.54 19.46
CA ASN A 779 6.86 -28.46 20.45
C ASN A 779 7.99 -27.40 20.36
N THR A 780 8.43 -27.09 19.15
CA THR A 780 9.32 -25.94 18.88
C THR A 780 8.50 -24.68 18.59
N HIS A 781 8.93 -23.51 19.05
CA HIS A 781 8.21 -22.24 18.90
C HIS A 781 9.16 -21.11 18.47
N TYR A 782 8.65 -20.14 17.72
CA TYR A 782 9.32 -18.86 17.56
C TYR A 782 8.33 -17.70 17.49
N HIS A 783 8.83 -16.50 17.78
CA HIS A 783 8.14 -15.27 17.44
C HIS A 783 9.12 -14.14 17.10
N MET A 784 8.61 -13.16 16.37
CA MET A 784 9.26 -11.89 16.03
C MET A 784 8.26 -10.78 16.33
N ASP A 785 8.63 -9.83 17.17
CA ASP A 785 7.81 -8.66 17.51
C ASP A 785 8.49 -7.39 16.99
N PRO A 786 8.07 -6.86 15.84
CA PRO A 786 8.67 -5.65 15.28
C PRO A 786 8.46 -4.40 16.12
N LYS A 787 7.45 -4.37 17.01
CA LYS A 787 7.15 -3.19 17.84
C LYS A 787 8.10 -3.10 19.02
N THR A 788 8.46 -4.24 19.60
CA THR A 788 9.47 -4.30 20.68
C THR A 788 10.88 -4.53 20.13
N GLY A 789 11.02 -4.90 18.85
CA GLY A 789 12.31 -5.11 18.19
C GLY A 789 13.03 -6.39 18.63
N ILE A 790 12.29 -7.37 19.16
CA ILE A 790 12.84 -8.64 19.64
C ILE A 790 12.31 -9.84 18.87
N ALA A 791 13.12 -10.90 18.81
CA ALA A 791 12.69 -12.22 18.41
C ALA A 791 13.11 -13.26 19.44
N ALA A 792 12.38 -14.36 19.54
CA ALA A 792 12.73 -15.46 20.41
C ALA A 792 12.42 -16.82 19.77
N VAL A 793 13.14 -17.83 20.24
CA VAL A 793 12.98 -19.24 19.91
C VAL A 793 12.90 -20.05 21.18
N TYR A 794 12.06 -21.08 21.17
CA TYR A 794 12.02 -22.12 22.18
C TYR A 794 12.02 -23.46 21.46
N GLY A 795 12.85 -24.40 21.89
CA GLY A 795 12.94 -25.70 21.23
C GLY A 795 13.02 -26.81 22.22
N THR A 796 12.24 -27.83 21.94
CA THR A 796 12.41 -29.16 22.48
C THR A 796 12.14 -30.16 21.35
N GLN A 797 12.11 -31.45 21.67
CA GLN A 797 11.78 -32.53 20.75
C GLN A 797 10.87 -33.53 21.48
N ILE A 798 9.59 -33.22 21.58
CA ILE A 798 8.65 -34.07 22.33
C ILE A 798 7.29 -34.19 21.65
N ASN A 799 6.66 -35.35 21.81
CA ASN A 799 5.28 -35.65 21.48
C ASN A 799 4.52 -36.14 22.74
N PRO A 800 3.19 -35.93 22.90
CA PRO A 800 2.25 -35.26 22.00
C PRO A 800 2.58 -33.78 21.75
N PHE A 801 2.19 -33.31 20.57
CA PHE A 801 2.17 -31.88 20.25
C PHE A 801 1.26 -31.14 21.25
N MET A 802 1.64 -29.92 21.65
CA MET A 802 1.01 -29.14 22.73
C MET A 802 1.14 -29.82 24.10
N ASP A 803 2.35 -30.31 24.41
CA ASP A 803 2.64 -30.87 25.73
C ASP A 803 2.42 -29.81 26.82
N PRO A 804 1.55 -30.03 27.83
CA PRO A 804 1.16 -28.99 28.78
C PRO A 804 2.33 -28.40 29.57
N GLU A 805 3.29 -29.24 29.99
CA GLU A 805 4.48 -28.78 30.72
C GLU A 805 5.35 -27.87 29.85
N VAL A 806 5.51 -28.23 28.58
CA VAL A 806 6.25 -27.43 27.60
C VAL A 806 5.54 -26.12 27.29
N THR A 807 4.25 -26.14 26.98
CA THR A 807 3.49 -24.93 26.64
C THR A 807 3.47 -23.95 27.82
N ASN A 808 3.28 -24.44 29.04
CA ASN A 808 3.34 -23.62 30.26
C ASN A 808 4.73 -23.02 30.48
N THR A 809 5.78 -23.82 30.29
CA THR A 809 7.17 -23.35 30.44
C THR A 809 7.51 -22.29 29.41
N PHE A 810 7.12 -22.50 28.14
CA PHE A 810 7.31 -21.52 27.07
C PHE A 810 6.59 -20.20 27.37
N ALA A 811 5.33 -20.24 27.82
CA ALA A 811 4.58 -19.03 28.18
C ALA A 811 5.23 -18.26 29.34
N ARG A 812 5.84 -18.97 30.31
CA ARG A 812 6.60 -18.33 31.41
C ARG A 812 7.87 -17.65 30.89
N PHE A 813 8.62 -18.30 30.00
CA PHE A 813 9.78 -17.70 29.35
C PHE A 813 9.39 -16.43 28.58
N GLU A 814 8.30 -16.50 27.81
CA GLU A 814 7.80 -15.38 27.03
C GLU A 814 7.43 -14.19 27.92
N ARG A 815 6.63 -14.40 28.97
CA ARG A 815 6.26 -13.33 29.91
C ARG A 815 7.49 -12.73 30.59
N ALA A 816 8.41 -13.56 31.07
CA ALA A 816 9.64 -13.10 31.70
C ALA A 816 10.54 -12.30 30.74
N LEU A 817 10.57 -12.66 29.45
CA LEU A 817 11.29 -11.89 28.44
C LEU A 817 10.67 -10.50 28.28
N TYR A 818 9.37 -10.40 28.03
CA TYR A 818 8.70 -9.11 27.80
C TYR A 818 8.70 -8.20 29.02
N ASP A 819 8.44 -8.74 30.22
CA ASP A 819 8.50 -7.99 31.47
C ASP A 819 9.92 -7.50 31.79
N GLY A 820 10.93 -8.15 31.23
CA GLY A 820 12.35 -7.88 31.43
C GLY A 820 12.98 -6.87 30.48
N LEU A 821 12.27 -6.37 29.47
CA LEU A 821 12.82 -5.43 28.47
C LEU A 821 12.91 -3.99 29.00
N ALA A 822 13.95 -3.25 28.61
CA ALA A 822 14.15 -1.83 28.93
C ALA A 822 14.56 -0.99 27.71
#